data_AF-A0A963E4G4-F1
#
_entry.id   AF-A0A963E4G4-F1
#
_cell.length_a   1.000
_cell.length_b   1.000
_cell.length_c   1.000
_cell.angle_alpha   90.00
_cell.angle_beta   90.00
_cell.angle_gamma   90.00
#
_symmetry.space_group_name_H-M   'P 1'
#
loop_
_entity.id
_entity.type
_entity.pdbx_description
1 polymer ?
#
loop_
_entity_poly.entity_id
_entity_poly.type
_entity_poly.pdbx_seq_one_letter_code
_entity_poly.pdbx_strand_id
1 'polypeptide(L)'
;PHKHQFETPDRYYATALHELGHWTGHESRLNRDLAHPFGSEGYAREELRAEIASMLLGHELGIGHDPGQHAAYVASWIKALEEDPTEIFRAAADAEKIQDYVMAFARQQELVEQEAIKMDEIRQNIATYTANLTPDLATVAQHNNRQLEKLIEHLPIQQQNALFLVADALKFCRNLSIDNLEFEEVSQDKLGFTIPADWNGRVQIQGNVLQTNENDNNTGANHVMPAKQLDIDPEFWGVYAQRKDQTWVWMADFDVEQLAIDTAKKLALTDAMAERNEYEKAVKFARIHELHIGNDPHSTLDDIAQAKEQRKHAEALAMQNDAGFNRRRQSMETGQTTAINQHQNTDKTDTNSSRQYLAVPYREKDQAKAAGAHWDKTAKAWYVRDKADIRALQRWLPENVPVQQNPAIDAQTEFASLLRDNGCFVDGNHPVMDGLSHRIKVEGDRPGEKSGFYVLHMDDHPAGYFNNHRTKAEIRWKAKGYSLTEAQKAAFAAQVAIKQQERKAEQQVQYAKVAQAVKELLAIAPPANADHPYLQDKNARPNGLKVVPHNTDGLPQDSIIRICQDKQEVKTVRDEHPDSLVFVAGDLLLPIYDTQGNIWSAQTIQPNGTKLFVAGSQKEGHFHVVGCNSEGSAVLKALGNAKAIIMAEGYSTADTVSQAMNCPVVAAFDSGNLIPVAKLLHDKYPRKPIVIAGDDDQHLVALNGKNTGREKAQEAAQSVNGVAVFPVFALNEQASQKLSDFNDLANKSSLGMQAVKRQVGTAIEKAIQKNTIQKHQSQLQQAKTQNQPQTEIKAKSQKRALV
;
A
#
# COMPACT_ATOMS: atom_id res chain seq x y z
N PRO A 1 20.06 -19.67 48.00
CA PRO A 1 20.23 -21.14 48.17
C PRO A 1 20.34 -21.80 46.78
N HIS A 2 21.11 -22.88 46.64
CA HIS A 2 21.21 -23.64 45.39
C HIS A 2 20.00 -24.56 45.20
N LYS A 3 19.61 -24.83 43.94
CA LYS A 3 18.43 -25.65 43.58
C LYS A 3 18.38 -27.00 44.31
N HIS A 4 19.52 -27.66 44.46
CA HIS A 4 19.62 -28.98 45.11
C HIS A 4 19.40 -28.97 46.64
N GLN A 5 19.27 -27.78 47.26
CA GLN A 5 19.00 -27.63 48.70
C GLN A 5 17.50 -27.64 49.02
N PHE A 6 16.64 -27.62 48.00
CA PHE A 6 15.19 -27.73 48.15
C PHE A 6 14.77 -29.19 47.94
N GLU A 7 13.76 -29.64 48.69
CA GLU A 7 13.25 -31.01 48.62
C GLU A 7 12.68 -31.36 47.25
N THR A 8 12.09 -30.38 46.56
CA THR A 8 11.52 -30.54 45.22
C THR A 8 11.76 -29.29 44.35
N PRO A 9 11.81 -29.42 43.01
CA PRO A 9 12.04 -28.28 42.11
C PRO A 9 10.97 -27.20 42.19
N ASP A 10 9.70 -27.56 42.37
CA ASP A 10 8.57 -26.65 42.51
C ASP A 10 8.75 -25.70 43.71
N ARG A 11 9.26 -26.19 44.85
CA ARG A 11 9.55 -25.35 46.02
C ARG A 11 10.64 -24.33 45.75
N TYR A 12 11.69 -24.71 45.02
CA TYR A 12 12.72 -23.76 44.60
C TYR A 12 12.12 -22.66 43.74
N TYR A 13 11.30 -23.02 42.74
CA TYR A 13 10.72 -22.05 41.83
C TYR A 13 9.64 -21.19 42.49
N ALA A 14 8.85 -21.72 43.42
CA ALA A 14 7.91 -20.94 44.22
C ALA A 14 8.63 -19.86 45.04
N THR A 15 9.72 -20.20 45.74
CA THR A 15 10.56 -19.21 46.43
C THR A 15 11.18 -18.21 45.44
N ALA A 16 11.66 -18.68 44.29
CA ALA A 16 12.25 -17.79 43.29
C ALA A 16 11.23 -16.79 42.72
N LEU A 17 9.98 -17.19 42.51
CA LEU A 17 8.90 -16.32 42.05
C LEU A 17 8.52 -15.27 43.12
N HIS A 18 8.54 -15.64 44.40
CA HIS A 18 8.37 -14.71 45.51
C HIS A 18 9.45 -13.62 45.53
N GLU A 19 10.72 -14.03 45.48
CA GLU A 19 11.85 -13.10 45.42
C GLU A 19 11.83 -12.26 44.13
N LEU A 20 11.35 -12.83 43.02
CA LEU A 20 11.15 -12.10 41.78
C LEU A 20 10.06 -11.03 41.92
N GLY A 21 9.02 -11.31 42.71
CA GLY A 21 8.01 -10.34 43.11
C GLY A 21 8.63 -9.11 43.75
N HIS A 22 9.51 -9.29 44.73
CA HIS A 22 10.26 -8.18 45.35
C HIS A 22 11.22 -7.49 44.39
N TRP A 23 11.92 -8.26 43.55
CA TRP A 23 12.86 -7.72 42.57
C TRP A 23 12.20 -6.68 41.65
N THR A 24 10.93 -6.87 41.28
CA THR A 24 10.18 -5.89 40.47
C THR A 24 9.95 -4.54 41.17
N GLY A 25 10.05 -4.47 42.49
CA GLY A 25 9.81 -3.25 43.27
C GLY A 25 10.90 -2.19 43.13
N HIS A 26 12.06 -2.52 42.54
CA HIS A 26 13.17 -1.58 42.32
C HIS A 26 12.74 -0.30 41.57
N GLU A 27 13.41 0.83 41.85
CA GLU A 27 13.11 2.16 41.28
C GLU A 27 13.12 2.19 39.75
N SER A 28 13.98 1.38 39.12
CA SER A 28 14.10 1.26 37.66
C SER A 28 13.03 0.33 37.04
N ARG A 29 12.07 -0.17 37.83
CA ARG A 29 11.06 -1.15 37.42
C ARG A 29 9.66 -0.66 37.80
N LEU A 30 9.01 -1.28 38.79
CA LEU A 30 7.66 -0.87 39.23
C LEU A 30 7.70 0.18 40.36
N ASN A 31 8.89 0.56 40.81
CA ASN A 31 9.12 1.66 41.76
C ASN A 31 8.18 1.62 42.99
N ARG A 32 8.15 0.47 43.68
CA ARG A 32 7.41 0.30 44.93
C ARG A 32 8.30 0.64 46.12
N ASP A 33 7.69 1.10 47.21
CA ASP A 33 8.43 1.46 48.42
C ASP A 33 8.88 0.21 49.19
N LEU A 34 10.16 -0.13 49.05
CA LEU A 34 10.81 -1.25 49.72
C LEU A 34 11.61 -0.81 50.96
N ALA A 35 11.60 0.48 51.34
CA ALA A 35 12.51 1.04 52.35
C ALA A 35 12.06 0.78 53.81
N HIS A 36 11.11 -0.12 54.00
CA HIS A 36 10.48 -0.37 55.29
C HIS A 36 11.25 -1.42 56.12
N PRO A 37 11.53 -1.16 57.41
CA PRO A 37 12.21 -2.14 58.27
C PRO A 37 11.44 -3.45 58.40
N PHE A 38 12.17 -4.56 58.55
CA PHE A 38 11.59 -5.88 58.79
C PHE A 38 10.59 -5.86 59.95
N GLY A 39 9.40 -6.41 59.73
CA GLY A 39 8.31 -6.46 60.72
C GLY A 39 7.51 -5.18 60.89
N SER A 40 7.78 -4.13 60.08
CA SER A 40 6.92 -2.94 60.01
C SER A 40 5.67 -3.17 59.15
N GLU A 41 4.68 -2.29 59.28
CA GLU A 41 3.44 -2.35 58.49
C GLU A 41 3.71 -2.19 56.98
N GLY A 42 4.64 -1.31 56.61
CA GLY A 42 5.07 -1.14 55.21
C GLY A 42 5.77 -2.38 54.66
N TYR A 43 6.55 -3.08 55.50
CA TYR A 43 7.16 -4.36 55.13
C TYR A 43 6.09 -5.46 54.92
N ALA A 44 5.11 -5.55 55.82
CA ALA A 44 4.01 -6.51 55.69
C ALA A 44 3.16 -6.28 54.42
N ARG A 45 2.96 -5.02 54.02
CA ARG A 45 2.27 -4.65 52.77
C ARG A 45 3.02 -5.10 51.52
N GLU A 46 4.35 -5.02 51.49
CA GLU A 46 5.14 -5.49 50.35
C GLU A 46 5.21 -7.02 50.30
N GLU A 47 5.36 -7.70 51.45
CA GLU A 47 5.29 -9.17 51.51
C GLU A 47 3.93 -9.69 51.02
N LEU A 48 2.83 -9.00 51.35
CA LEU A 48 1.50 -9.36 50.84
C LEU A 48 1.41 -9.25 49.31
N ARG A 49 2.02 -8.22 48.71
CA ARG A 49 2.07 -8.04 47.25
C ARG A 49 2.91 -9.12 46.58
N ALA A 50 4.10 -9.40 47.13
CA ALA A 50 5.00 -10.43 46.60
C ALA A 50 4.39 -11.84 46.70
N GLU A 51 3.67 -12.12 47.79
CA GLU A 51 2.98 -13.41 47.98
C GLU A 51 1.86 -13.62 46.97
N ILE A 52 0.98 -12.61 46.80
CA ILE A 52 -0.11 -12.69 45.82
C ILE A 52 0.48 -12.82 44.41
N ALA A 53 1.55 -12.08 44.10
CA ALA A 53 2.21 -12.18 42.80
C ALA A 53 2.85 -13.55 42.57
N SER A 54 3.50 -14.14 43.59
CA SER A 54 4.10 -15.48 43.49
C SER A 54 3.04 -16.56 43.28
N MET A 55 1.87 -16.41 43.91
CA MET A 55 0.69 -17.26 43.68
C MET A 55 0.19 -17.15 42.24
N LEU A 56 -0.02 -15.93 41.73
CA LEU A 56 -0.49 -15.69 40.36
C LEU A 56 0.50 -16.24 39.32
N LEU A 57 1.79 -15.94 39.47
CA LEU A 57 2.86 -16.45 38.60
C LEU A 57 3.01 -17.97 38.68
N GLY A 58 2.93 -18.55 39.88
CA GLY A 58 3.00 -19.99 40.08
C GLY A 58 1.83 -20.74 39.46
N HIS A 59 0.62 -20.14 39.46
CA HIS A 59 -0.54 -20.67 38.77
C HIS A 59 -0.37 -20.62 37.24
N GLU A 60 0.00 -19.45 36.70
CA GLU A 60 0.18 -19.24 35.25
C GLU A 60 1.25 -20.17 34.66
N LEU A 61 2.35 -20.39 35.39
CA LEU A 61 3.45 -21.25 34.96
C LEU A 61 3.23 -22.74 35.26
N GLY A 62 2.11 -23.12 35.88
CA GLY A 62 1.79 -24.50 36.25
C GLY A 62 2.69 -25.10 37.33
N ILE A 63 3.38 -24.26 38.11
CA ILE A 63 4.31 -24.66 39.18
C ILE A 63 3.56 -24.90 40.50
N GLY A 64 2.41 -24.25 40.68
CA GLY A 64 1.63 -24.28 41.91
C GLY A 64 2.15 -23.29 42.97
N HIS A 65 1.44 -23.21 44.09
CA HIS A 65 1.77 -22.31 45.20
C HIS A 65 1.51 -23.03 46.53
N ASP A 66 2.48 -22.98 47.45
CA ASP A 66 2.40 -23.59 48.78
C ASP A 66 2.37 -22.49 49.85
N PRO A 67 1.17 -22.16 50.40
CA PRO A 67 1.02 -21.10 51.41
C PRO A 67 1.78 -21.38 52.72
N GLY A 68 2.23 -22.61 52.94
CA GLY A 68 2.96 -23.01 54.15
C GLY A 68 4.37 -22.40 54.26
N GLN A 69 4.94 -21.91 53.16
CA GLN A 69 6.32 -21.41 53.10
C GLN A 69 6.47 -19.97 53.63
N HIS A 70 5.37 -19.22 53.72
CA HIS A 70 5.36 -17.81 54.12
C HIS A 70 4.42 -17.53 55.30
N ALA A 71 4.06 -18.58 56.04
CA ALA A 71 3.17 -18.53 57.21
C ALA A 71 3.62 -17.53 58.31
N ALA A 72 4.91 -17.19 58.35
CA ALA A 72 5.48 -16.23 59.29
C ALA A 72 4.91 -14.80 59.14
N TYR A 73 4.36 -14.44 57.96
CA TYR A 73 3.87 -13.09 57.66
C TYR A 73 2.35 -12.94 57.75
N VAL A 74 1.61 -14.05 57.87
CA VAL A 74 0.14 -14.06 57.91
C VAL A 74 -0.40 -13.25 59.09
N ALA A 75 0.26 -13.31 60.25
CA ALA A 75 -0.15 -12.52 61.42
C ALA A 75 -0.03 -11.00 61.18
N SER A 76 1.00 -10.57 60.44
CA SER A 76 1.16 -9.16 60.06
C SER A 76 0.19 -8.72 58.96
N TRP A 77 -0.21 -9.62 58.06
CA TRP A 77 -1.23 -9.32 57.03
C TRP A 77 -2.62 -9.18 57.63
N ILE A 78 -3.01 -10.07 58.55
CA ILE A 78 -4.30 -9.99 59.26
C ILE A 78 -4.42 -8.62 59.93
N LYS A 79 -3.38 -8.18 60.64
CA LYS A 79 -3.38 -6.87 61.30
C LYS A 79 -3.53 -5.71 60.30
N ALA A 80 -2.76 -5.73 59.20
CA ALA A 80 -2.85 -4.69 58.17
C ALA A 80 -4.24 -4.64 57.50
N LEU A 81 -4.89 -5.79 57.30
CA LEU A 81 -6.22 -5.90 56.69
C LEU A 81 -7.36 -5.54 57.67
N GLU A 82 -7.19 -5.78 58.96
CA GLU A 82 -8.12 -5.31 59.99
C GLU A 82 -8.09 -3.78 60.12
N GLU A 83 -6.92 -3.17 59.97
CA GLU A 83 -6.72 -1.72 60.00
C GLU A 83 -7.19 -1.03 58.72
N ASP A 84 -6.91 -1.63 57.55
CA ASP A 84 -7.43 -1.17 56.24
C ASP A 84 -7.90 -2.34 55.36
N PRO A 85 -9.21 -2.65 55.34
CA PRO A 85 -9.77 -3.70 54.49
C PRO A 85 -9.59 -3.47 52.99
N THR A 86 -9.32 -2.22 52.56
CA THR A 86 -9.10 -1.92 51.14
C THR A 86 -7.68 -2.26 50.66
N GLU A 87 -6.77 -2.57 51.58
CA GLU A 87 -5.38 -2.90 51.26
C GLU A 87 -5.25 -4.18 50.43
N ILE A 88 -6.16 -5.14 50.59
CA ILE A 88 -6.16 -6.37 49.78
C ILE A 88 -6.37 -6.06 48.29
N PHE A 89 -7.18 -5.07 47.94
CA PHE A 89 -7.43 -4.68 46.54
C PHE A 89 -6.22 -3.97 45.95
N ARG A 90 -5.52 -3.15 46.75
CA ARG A 90 -4.27 -2.49 46.31
C ARG A 90 -3.15 -3.52 46.12
N ALA A 91 -3.03 -4.46 47.06
CA ALA A 91 -2.05 -5.53 46.98
C ALA A 91 -2.30 -6.44 45.77
N ALA A 92 -3.55 -6.79 45.49
CA ALA A 92 -3.92 -7.55 44.29
C ALA A 92 -3.62 -6.77 43.00
N ALA A 93 -4.00 -5.49 42.92
CA ALA A 93 -3.72 -4.65 41.75
C ALA A 93 -2.22 -4.47 41.49
N ASP A 94 -1.40 -4.37 42.55
CA ASP A 94 0.05 -4.32 42.39
C ASP A 94 0.64 -5.69 42.03
N ALA A 95 0.10 -6.78 42.57
CA ALA A 95 0.50 -8.15 42.22
C ALA A 95 0.20 -8.49 40.75
N GLU A 96 -0.91 -8.04 40.20
CA GLU A 96 -1.21 -8.16 38.76
C GLU A 96 -0.16 -7.42 37.91
N LYS A 97 0.24 -6.20 38.30
CA LYS A 97 1.33 -5.48 37.59
C LYS A 97 2.66 -6.22 37.68
N ILE A 98 2.96 -6.87 38.80
CA ILE A 98 4.14 -7.71 38.97
C ILE A 98 4.09 -8.90 38.01
N GLN A 99 2.96 -9.61 37.98
CA GLN A 99 2.74 -10.73 37.06
C GLN A 99 2.92 -10.29 35.61
N ASP A 100 2.27 -9.20 35.19
CA ASP A 100 2.35 -8.67 33.83
C ASP A 100 3.79 -8.31 33.43
N TYR A 101 4.52 -7.65 34.33
CA TYR A 101 5.91 -7.26 34.12
C TYR A 101 6.83 -8.47 33.97
N VAL A 102 6.69 -9.48 34.83
CA VAL A 102 7.49 -10.71 34.76
C VAL A 102 7.17 -11.53 33.51
N MET A 103 5.88 -11.72 33.21
CA MET A 103 5.44 -12.48 32.03
C MET A 103 5.79 -11.79 30.72
N ALA A 104 6.01 -10.47 30.71
CA ALA A 104 6.48 -9.75 29.53
C ALA A 104 7.85 -10.25 29.04
N PHE A 105 8.74 -10.67 29.93
CA PHE A 105 10.04 -11.24 29.54
C PHE A 105 9.89 -12.61 28.87
N ALA A 106 8.96 -13.45 29.34
CA ALA A 106 8.66 -14.74 28.71
C ALA A 106 8.08 -14.54 27.30
N ARG A 107 7.12 -13.61 27.15
CA ARG A 107 6.58 -13.23 25.84
C ARG A 107 7.67 -12.70 24.89
N GLN A 108 8.61 -11.89 25.41
CA GLN A 108 9.74 -11.40 24.62
C GLN A 108 10.66 -12.55 24.17
N GLN A 109 10.89 -13.54 25.02
CA GLN A 109 11.69 -14.72 24.67
C GLN A 109 10.99 -15.60 23.61
N GLU A 110 9.68 -15.81 23.74
CA GLU A 110 8.86 -16.50 22.73
C GLU A 110 8.91 -15.79 21.37
N LEU A 111 8.84 -14.45 21.34
CA LEU A 111 8.96 -13.68 20.11
C LEU A 111 10.34 -13.87 19.46
N VAL A 112 11.42 -13.86 20.24
CA VAL A 112 12.78 -14.12 19.74
C VAL A 112 12.91 -15.54 19.18
N GLU A 113 12.31 -16.53 19.84
CA GLU A 113 12.32 -17.92 19.37
C GLU A 113 11.51 -18.08 18.08
N GLN A 114 10.33 -17.47 17.99
CA GLN A 114 9.51 -17.43 16.77
C GLN A 114 10.24 -16.75 15.60
N GLU A 115 10.94 -15.64 15.86
CA GLU A 115 11.78 -14.99 14.85
C GLU A 115 12.92 -15.88 14.38
N ALA A 116 13.59 -16.59 15.30
CA ALA A 116 14.66 -17.52 14.96
C ALA A 116 14.15 -18.65 14.06
N ILE A 117 13.00 -19.25 14.40
CA ILE A 117 12.34 -20.28 13.58
C ILE A 117 12.03 -19.72 12.19
N LYS A 118 11.43 -18.52 12.10
CA LYS A 118 11.11 -17.88 10.83
C LYS A 118 12.36 -17.57 10.00
N MET A 119 13.47 -17.19 10.63
CA MET A 119 14.77 -17.03 9.95
C MET A 119 15.33 -18.33 9.39
N ASP A 120 15.26 -19.41 10.14
CA ASP A 120 15.70 -20.71 9.65
C ASP A 120 14.84 -21.19 8.48
N GLU A 121 13.52 -20.97 8.52
CA GLU A 121 12.64 -21.24 7.38
C GLU A 121 13.03 -20.43 6.12
N ILE A 122 13.28 -19.12 6.25
CA ILE A 122 13.69 -18.29 5.11
C ILE A 122 14.99 -18.81 4.51
N ARG A 123 15.98 -19.16 5.34
CA ARG A 123 17.27 -19.69 4.88
C ARG A 123 17.10 -21.02 4.14
N GLN A 124 16.28 -21.92 4.67
CA GLN A 124 15.96 -23.19 4.01
C GLN A 124 15.25 -22.95 2.67
N ASN A 125 14.29 -22.03 2.60
CA ASN A 125 13.59 -21.70 1.36
C ASN A 125 14.53 -21.16 0.28
N ILE A 126 15.48 -20.29 0.65
CA ILE A 126 16.49 -19.76 -0.27
C ILE A 126 17.39 -20.89 -0.80
N ALA A 127 17.82 -21.81 0.07
CA ALA A 127 18.64 -22.95 -0.31
C ALA A 127 17.91 -23.88 -1.29
N THR A 128 16.66 -24.26 -0.97
CA THR A 128 15.80 -25.10 -1.82
C THR A 128 15.51 -24.43 -3.15
N TYR A 129 15.16 -23.14 -3.15
CA TYR A 129 14.94 -22.36 -4.37
C TYR A 129 16.17 -22.42 -5.27
N THR A 130 17.35 -22.14 -4.72
CA THR A 130 18.61 -22.13 -5.49
C THR A 130 18.94 -23.50 -6.08
N ALA A 131 18.68 -24.58 -5.33
CA ALA A 131 18.89 -25.96 -5.79
C ALA A 131 17.97 -26.38 -6.95
N ASN A 132 16.78 -25.78 -7.05
CA ASN A 132 15.78 -26.10 -8.07
C ASN A 132 15.91 -25.24 -9.36
N LEU A 133 16.84 -24.29 -9.41
CA LEU A 133 17.08 -23.48 -10.60
C LEU A 133 17.86 -24.23 -11.68
N THR A 134 17.71 -23.79 -12.93
CA THR A 134 18.60 -24.25 -14.01
C THR A 134 20.05 -23.87 -13.70
N PRO A 135 21.07 -24.61 -14.17
CA PRO A 135 22.46 -24.36 -13.83
C PRO A 135 22.94 -22.92 -14.07
N ASP A 136 22.52 -22.32 -15.19
CA ASP A 136 22.87 -20.93 -15.53
C ASP A 136 22.24 -19.93 -14.55
N LEU A 137 20.97 -20.14 -14.20
CA LEU A 137 20.23 -19.27 -13.29
C LEU A 137 20.66 -19.46 -11.83
N ALA A 138 21.01 -20.69 -11.44
CA ALA A 138 21.61 -21.02 -10.15
C ALA A 138 22.96 -20.29 -9.97
N THR A 139 23.76 -20.18 -11.04
CA THR A 139 25.03 -19.43 -11.01
C THR A 139 24.79 -17.94 -10.74
N VAL A 140 23.78 -17.35 -11.37
CA VAL A 140 23.37 -15.95 -11.13
C VAL A 140 22.86 -15.77 -9.69
N ALA A 141 22.01 -16.68 -9.21
CA ALA A 141 21.48 -16.65 -7.85
C ALA A 141 22.59 -16.78 -6.79
N GLN A 142 23.57 -17.67 -7.01
CA GLN A 142 24.74 -17.80 -6.14
C GLN A 142 25.60 -16.54 -6.14
N HIS A 143 25.78 -15.90 -7.29
CA HIS A 143 26.47 -14.61 -7.37
C HIS A 143 25.72 -13.53 -6.58
N ASN A 144 24.40 -13.44 -6.74
CA ASN A 144 23.54 -12.51 -6.01
C ASN A 144 23.64 -12.70 -4.50
N ASN A 145 23.58 -13.95 -4.03
CA ASN A 145 23.71 -14.27 -2.60
C ASN A 145 25.07 -13.81 -2.04
N ARG A 146 26.17 -14.06 -2.77
CA ARG A 146 27.50 -13.59 -2.37
C ARG A 146 27.63 -12.07 -2.35
N GLN A 147 26.99 -11.37 -3.30
CA GLN A 147 26.96 -9.91 -3.29
C GLN A 147 26.15 -9.36 -2.12
N LEU A 148 25.00 -9.96 -1.84
CA LEU A 148 24.18 -9.60 -0.68
C LEU A 148 24.96 -9.77 0.62
N GLU A 149 25.64 -10.91 0.82
CA GLU A 149 26.47 -11.18 2.00
C GLU A 149 27.50 -10.07 2.24
N LYS A 150 28.24 -9.67 1.20
CA LYS A 150 29.19 -8.55 1.28
C LYS A 150 28.53 -7.23 1.63
N LEU A 151 27.36 -6.95 1.07
CA LEU A 151 26.65 -5.70 1.31
C LEU A 151 26.08 -5.60 2.73
N ILE A 152 25.89 -6.71 3.44
CA ILE A 152 25.27 -6.71 4.78
C ILE A 152 26.24 -7.16 5.89
N GLU A 153 27.46 -7.62 5.57
CA GLU A 153 28.41 -8.18 6.56
C GLU A 153 28.78 -7.20 7.68
N HIS A 154 28.77 -5.91 7.39
CA HIS A 154 29.06 -4.84 8.34
C HIS A 154 27.88 -4.55 9.31
N LEU A 155 26.68 -5.04 9.01
CA LEU A 155 25.50 -4.82 9.84
C LEU A 155 25.45 -5.83 10.99
N PRO A 156 24.98 -5.45 12.19
CA PRO A 156 24.69 -6.40 13.26
C PRO A 156 23.70 -7.47 12.80
N ILE A 157 23.84 -8.71 13.29
CA ILE A 157 22.98 -9.86 12.92
C ILE A 157 21.49 -9.53 13.06
N GLN A 158 21.10 -8.79 14.10
CA GLN A 158 19.71 -8.36 14.29
C GLN A 158 19.20 -7.49 13.12
N GLN A 159 20.02 -6.58 12.62
CA GLN A 159 19.65 -5.72 11.48
C GLN A 159 19.64 -6.51 10.17
N GLN A 160 20.54 -7.50 10.00
CA GLN A 160 20.50 -8.41 8.86
C GLN A 160 19.18 -9.20 8.85
N ASN A 161 18.81 -9.80 9.97
CA ASN A 161 17.56 -10.55 10.12
C ASN A 161 16.33 -9.68 9.84
N ALA A 162 16.32 -8.44 10.34
CA ALA A 162 15.26 -7.47 10.05
C ALA A 162 15.12 -7.21 8.54
N LEU A 163 16.23 -7.05 7.80
CA LEU A 163 16.19 -6.89 6.34
C LEU A 163 15.59 -8.12 5.65
N PHE A 164 15.95 -9.33 6.06
CA PHE A 164 15.37 -10.57 5.51
C PHE A 164 13.88 -10.69 5.78
N LEU A 165 13.44 -10.43 7.02
CA LEU A 165 12.02 -10.47 7.41
C LEU A 165 11.18 -9.50 6.58
N VAL A 166 11.63 -8.25 6.45
CA VAL A 166 10.88 -7.23 5.72
C VAL A 166 10.92 -7.47 4.22
N ALA A 167 12.03 -7.94 3.66
CA ALA A 167 12.11 -8.27 2.24
C ALA A 167 11.19 -9.45 1.87
N ASP A 168 11.11 -10.46 2.73
CA ASP A 168 10.21 -11.60 2.54
C ASP A 168 8.74 -11.15 2.65
N ALA A 169 8.39 -10.33 3.66
CA ALA A 169 7.06 -9.72 3.75
C ALA A 169 6.72 -8.87 2.51
N LEU A 170 7.64 -8.05 2.02
CA LEU A 170 7.45 -7.25 0.80
C LEU A 170 7.21 -8.15 -0.44
N LYS A 171 7.92 -9.28 -0.54
CA LYS A 171 7.75 -10.26 -1.61
C LYS A 171 6.37 -10.91 -1.60
N PHE A 172 5.78 -11.14 -0.41
CA PHE A 172 4.41 -11.63 -0.26
C PHE A 172 3.36 -10.53 -0.52
N CYS A 173 3.61 -9.31 -0.03
CA CYS A 173 2.74 -8.16 -0.25
C CYS A 173 2.59 -7.83 -1.75
N ARG A 174 3.71 -7.80 -2.50
CA ARG A 174 3.71 -7.61 -3.97
C ARG A 174 2.92 -8.67 -4.72
N ASN A 175 2.72 -9.82 -4.10
CA ASN A 175 1.99 -10.96 -4.62
C ASN A 175 0.59 -11.12 -4.05
N LEU A 176 0.10 -10.13 -3.28
CA LEU A 176 -1.22 -10.13 -2.64
C LEU A 176 -1.44 -11.33 -1.72
N SER A 177 -0.35 -11.88 -1.15
CA SER A 177 -0.39 -13.05 -0.27
C SER A 177 -0.49 -12.69 1.22
N ILE A 178 -0.20 -11.45 1.57
CA ILE A 178 -0.43 -10.83 2.89
C ILE A 178 -1.11 -9.47 2.67
N ASP A 179 -1.82 -8.97 3.69
CA ASP A 179 -2.45 -7.65 3.62
C ASP A 179 -1.39 -6.52 3.61
N ASN A 180 -1.72 -5.38 3.01
CA ASN A 180 -0.88 -4.19 3.00
C ASN A 180 -0.56 -3.71 4.43
N LEU A 181 -1.55 -3.76 5.32
CA LEU A 181 -1.39 -3.36 6.72
C LEU A 181 -0.40 -4.26 7.45
N GLU A 182 -0.47 -5.58 7.21
CA GLU A 182 0.45 -6.56 7.80
C GLU A 182 1.90 -6.30 7.38
N PHE A 183 2.13 -5.96 6.11
CA PHE A 183 3.47 -5.57 5.64
C PHE A 183 3.95 -4.27 6.28
N GLU A 184 3.09 -3.26 6.34
CA GLU A 184 3.39 -1.95 6.93
C GLU A 184 3.78 -2.10 8.42
N GLU A 185 3.03 -2.87 9.19
CA GLU A 185 3.34 -3.20 10.60
C GLU A 185 4.69 -3.92 10.75
N VAL A 186 4.96 -4.94 9.92
CA VAL A 186 6.25 -5.66 9.95
C VAL A 186 7.41 -4.73 9.65
N SER A 187 7.26 -3.81 8.69
CA SER A 187 8.32 -2.85 8.37
C SER A 187 8.57 -1.85 9.52
N GLN A 188 7.49 -1.36 10.15
CA GLN A 188 7.59 -0.47 11.31
C GLN A 188 8.27 -1.16 12.50
N ASP A 189 7.88 -2.39 12.79
CA ASP A 189 8.41 -3.16 13.91
C ASP A 189 9.89 -3.52 13.72
N LYS A 190 10.28 -3.97 12.52
CA LYS A 190 11.65 -4.47 12.27
C LYS A 190 12.65 -3.39 11.87
N LEU A 191 12.22 -2.33 11.17
CA LEU A 191 13.11 -1.26 10.70
C LEU A 191 12.95 0.06 11.45
N GLY A 192 11.90 0.18 12.27
CA GLY A 192 11.58 1.42 13.01
C GLY A 192 10.82 2.46 12.18
N PHE A 193 10.49 2.17 10.93
CA PHE A 193 9.72 3.05 10.03
C PHE A 193 8.83 2.24 9.09
N THR A 194 7.71 2.84 8.67
CA THR A 194 6.70 2.16 7.85
C THR A 194 7.00 2.31 6.36
N ILE A 195 7.17 1.20 5.64
CA ILE A 195 7.27 1.17 4.17
C ILE A 195 5.87 1.05 3.56
N PRO A 196 5.42 2.00 2.71
CA PRO A 196 4.10 1.91 2.11
C PRO A 196 4.02 0.67 1.21
N ALA A 197 2.92 -0.09 1.32
CA ALA A 197 2.75 -1.35 0.57
C ALA A 197 2.78 -1.18 -0.96
N ASP A 198 2.45 0.02 -1.46
CA ASP A 198 2.52 0.38 -2.87
C ASP A 198 3.82 1.09 -3.28
N TRP A 199 4.88 0.98 -2.47
CA TRP A 199 6.21 1.46 -2.79
C TRP A 199 6.76 0.84 -4.09
N ASN A 200 7.30 1.69 -4.96
CA ASN A 200 7.79 1.30 -6.28
C ASN A 200 9.30 0.99 -6.33
N GLY A 201 9.99 1.01 -5.19
CA GLY A 201 11.43 0.77 -5.08
C GLY A 201 12.29 2.05 -5.13
N ARG A 202 11.72 3.22 -5.43
CA ARG A 202 12.48 4.49 -5.45
C ARG A 202 12.51 5.17 -4.09
N VAL A 203 13.69 5.66 -3.74
CA VAL A 203 13.97 6.38 -2.50
C VAL A 203 14.64 7.71 -2.84
N GLN A 204 14.36 8.74 -2.06
CA GLN A 204 15.00 10.05 -2.15
C GLN A 204 15.37 10.53 -0.75
N ILE A 205 16.55 11.14 -0.61
CA ILE A 205 16.98 11.84 0.58
C ILE A 205 16.87 13.34 0.32
N GLN A 206 16.43 14.11 1.31
CA GLN A 206 16.29 15.55 1.20
C GLN A 206 16.63 16.23 2.53
N GLY A 207 17.57 17.17 2.50
CA GLY A 207 17.84 18.08 3.61
C GLY A 207 16.74 19.12 3.75
N ASN A 208 16.25 19.30 4.97
CA ASN A 208 15.09 20.10 5.33
C ASN A 208 15.39 21.04 6.51
N VAL A 209 14.54 22.06 6.66
CA VAL A 209 14.51 22.99 7.81
C VAL A 209 13.08 23.19 8.30
N LEU A 210 12.92 23.55 9.57
CA LEU A 210 11.63 23.88 10.18
C LEU A 210 11.42 25.40 10.18
N GLN A 211 10.31 25.86 9.59
CA GLN A 211 9.90 27.25 9.69
C GLN A 211 8.72 27.41 10.64
N THR A 212 8.90 28.25 11.66
CA THR A 212 7.82 28.68 12.57
C THR A 212 6.96 29.72 11.87
N ASN A 213 5.65 29.47 11.78
CA ASN A 213 4.70 30.39 11.16
C ASN A 213 4.31 31.47 12.18
N GLU A 214 4.81 32.71 12.04
CA GLU A 214 4.48 33.82 12.96
C GLU A 214 3.01 34.29 12.86
N ASN A 215 2.26 33.82 11.87
CA ASN A 215 0.88 34.24 11.59
C ASN A 215 -0.18 33.17 11.91
N ASP A 216 0.17 32.03 12.50
CA ASP A 216 -0.81 30.98 12.78
C ASP A 216 -1.42 31.13 14.18
N ASN A 217 -2.75 31.14 14.23
CA ASN A 217 -3.55 31.39 15.43
C ASN A 217 -3.48 30.21 16.41
N ASN A 218 -2.34 30.05 17.08
CA ASN A 218 -2.16 29.20 18.26
C ASN A 218 -2.22 27.66 18.02
N THR A 219 -1.86 27.18 16.83
CA THR A 219 -1.75 25.73 16.50
C THR A 219 -0.33 25.18 16.54
N GLY A 220 0.71 26.03 16.49
CA GLY A 220 2.11 25.61 16.62
C GLY A 220 2.64 24.68 15.51
N ALA A 221 2.01 24.64 14.33
CA ALA A 221 2.43 23.76 13.25
C ALA A 221 3.67 24.31 12.52
N ASN A 222 4.83 23.70 12.76
CA ASN A 222 6.06 23.97 12.01
C ASN A 222 5.91 23.48 10.56
N HIS A 223 6.30 24.29 9.57
CA HIS A 223 6.29 23.88 8.17
C HIS A 223 7.68 23.39 7.76
N VAL A 224 7.75 22.20 7.16
CA VAL A 224 9.00 21.62 6.66
C VAL A 224 9.29 22.15 5.27
N MET A 225 10.47 22.73 5.07
CA MET A 225 10.92 23.23 3.76
C MET A 225 12.25 22.61 3.34
N PRO A 226 12.48 22.35 2.05
CA PRO A 226 13.78 21.89 1.58
C PRO A 226 14.86 22.96 1.80
N ALA A 227 15.91 22.64 2.56
CA ALA A 227 16.98 23.58 2.90
C ALA A 227 17.65 24.19 1.65
N LYS A 228 17.81 23.34 0.62
CA LYS A 228 18.34 23.74 -0.70
C LYS A 228 17.50 24.78 -1.44
N GLN A 229 16.21 24.93 -1.14
CA GLN A 229 15.38 25.99 -1.72
C GLN A 229 15.61 27.34 -1.05
N LEU A 230 16.06 27.33 0.21
CA LEU A 230 16.32 28.51 1.02
C LEU A 230 17.81 28.88 1.04
N ASP A 231 18.66 28.07 0.39
CA ASP A 231 20.12 28.23 0.35
C ASP A 231 20.75 28.27 1.75
N ILE A 232 20.25 27.42 2.64
CA ILE A 232 20.73 27.24 4.00
C ILE A 232 21.12 25.78 4.23
N ASP A 233 21.96 25.57 5.24
CA ASP A 233 22.33 24.23 5.66
C ASP A 233 21.11 23.48 6.21
N PRO A 234 20.95 22.18 5.88
CA PRO A 234 19.88 21.36 6.43
C PRO A 234 19.96 21.27 7.95
N GLU A 235 18.82 21.46 8.62
CA GLU A 235 18.68 21.17 10.06
C GLU A 235 18.51 19.66 10.29
N PHE A 236 17.85 18.98 9.36
CA PHE A 236 17.65 17.53 9.39
C PHE A 236 17.45 16.96 7.97
N TRP A 237 17.46 15.63 7.84
CA TRP A 237 17.45 14.91 6.58
C TRP A 237 16.28 13.93 6.52
N GLY A 238 15.31 14.20 5.64
CA GLY A 238 14.17 13.32 5.41
C GLY A 238 14.47 12.27 4.34
N VAL A 239 14.05 11.02 4.60
CA VAL A 239 14.02 9.92 3.65
C VAL A 239 12.59 9.76 3.14
N TYR A 240 12.44 9.68 1.82
CA TYR A 240 11.16 9.61 1.14
C TYR A 240 11.09 8.37 0.23
N ALA A 241 9.95 7.70 0.24
CA ALA A 241 9.66 6.57 -0.65
C ALA A 241 8.63 6.98 -1.71
N GLN A 242 8.83 6.54 -2.96
CA GLN A 242 7.87 6.83 -4.04
C GLN A 242 6.84 5.71 -4.20
N ARG A 243 5.56 6.07 -4.16
CA ARG A 243 4.45 5.14 -4.41
C ARG A 243 4.31 4.84 -5.91
N LYS A 244 3.49 3.83 -6.25
CA LYS A 244 3.15 3.46 -7.64
C LYS A 244 2.49 4.60 -8.43
N ASP A 245 1.76 5.49 -7.75
CA ASP A 245 1.13 6.67 -8.36
C ASP A 245 2.08 7.86 -8.59
N GLN A 246 3.38 7.67 -8.29
CA GLN A 246 4.47 8.66 -8.39
C GLN A 246 4.49 9.72 -7.29
N THR A 247 3.62 9.63 -6.28
CA THR A 247 3.68 10.50 -5.10
C THR A 247 4.81 10.07 -4.15
N TRP A 248 5.34 11.02 -3.38
CA TRP A 248 6.39 10.78 -2.39
C TRP A 248 5.79 10.80 -0.98
N VAL A 249 6.18 9.82 -0.18
CA VAL A 249 5.78 9.69 1.23
C VAL A 249 7.01 9.84 2.11
N TRP A 250 6.89 10.63 3.17
CA TRP A 250 7.92 10.76 4.21
C TRP A 250 7.98 9.46 5.01
N MET A 251 9.18 8.91 5.15
CA MET A 251 9.43 7.64 5.81
C MET A 251 10.04 7.82 7.20
N ALA A 252 11.11 8.61 7.27
CA ALA A 252 11.91 8.83 8.45
C ALA A 252 12.73 10.11 8.26
N ASP A 253 13.20 10.68 9.35
CA ASP A 253 14.10 11.82 9.36
C ASP A 253 15.23 11.64 10.37
N PHE A 254 16.35 12.29 10.09
CA PHE A 254 17.58 12.15 10.85
C PHE A 254 18.31 13.49 10.94
N ASP A 255 18.89 13.80 12.10
CA ASP A 255 19.73 14.98 12.28
C ASP A 255 21.06 14.87 11.50
N VAL A 256 21.43 13.64 11.08
CA VAL A 256 22.69 13.33 10.42
C VAL A 256 22.44 12.75 9.04
N GLU A 257 23.04 13.35 8.00
CA GLU A 257 22.90 12.92 6.60
C GLU A 257 23.26 11.44 6.40
N GLN A 258 24.34 10.99 7.06
CA GLN A 258 24.82 9.62 6.95
C GLN A 258 23.76 8.59 7.39
N LEU A 259 22.97 8.89 8.42
CA LEU A 259 21.89 8.00 8.87
C LEU A 259 20.75 7.92 7.85
N ALA A 260 20.46 9.04 7.17
CA ALA A 260 19.50 9.05 6.06
C ALA A 260 20.01 8.23 4.86
N ILE A 261 21.31 8.34 4.54
CA ILE A 261 21.97 7.54 3.51
C ILE A 261 21.91 6.05 3.85
N ASP A 262 22.25 5.67 5.08
CA ASP A 262 22.24 4.27 5.51
C ASP A 262 20.82 3.69 5.53
N THR A 263 19.81 4.50 5.88
CA THR A 263 18.40 4.13 5.78
C THR A 263 17.96 3.93 4.33
N ALA A 264 18.37 4.81 3.42
CA ALA A 264 18.09 4.65 1.99
C ALA A 264 18.77 3.40 1.40
N LYS A 265 19.99 3.07 1.85
CA LYS A 265 20.68 1.82 1.48
C LYS A 265 19.91 0.59 1.99
N LYS A 266 19.45 0.59 3.24
CA LYS A 266 18.61 -0.48 3.80
C LYS A 266 17.35 -0.71 2.97
N LEU A 267 16.65 0.36 2.61
CA LEU A 267 15.50 0.30 1.71
C LEU A 267 15.88 -0.33 0.35
N ALA A 268 16.94 0.16 -0.30
CA ALA A 268 17.38 -0.38 -1.58
C ALA A 268 17.72 -1.89 -1.50
N LEU A 269 18.36 -2.32 -0.41
CA LEU A 269 18.62 -3.74 -0.13
C LEU A 269 17.33 -4.54 0.02
N THR A 270 16.36 -4.04 0.79
CA THR A 270 15.04 -4.67 0.93
C THR A 270 14.34 -4.85 -0.42
N ASP A 271 14.36 -3.84 -1.30
CA ASP A 271 13.78 -3.94 -2.64
C ASP A 271 14.53 -4.93 -3.55
N ALA A 272 15.85 -5.00 -3.43
CA ALA A 272 16.67 -5.97 -4.16
C ALA A 272 16.39 -7.40 -3.70
N MET A 273 16.34 -7.63 -2.40
CA MET A 273 16.05 -8.94 -1.80
C MET A 273 14.63 -9.44 -2.13
N ALA A 274 13.66 -8.53 -2.21
CA ALA A 274 12.28 -8.84 -2.60
C ALA A 274 12.09 -9.09 -4.11
N GLU A 275 13.11 -8.85 -4.95
CA GLU A 275 13.07 -9.10 -6.39
C GLU A 275 13.04 -10.61 -6.69
N ARG A 276 12.21 -11.03 -7.64
CA ARG A 276 12.04 -12.44 -7.98
C ARG A 276 12.84 -12.87 -9.18
N ASN A 277 13.06 -11.94 -10.12
CA ASN A 277 13.88 -12.23 -11.29
C ASN A 277 15.36 -12.08 -10.89
N GLU A 278 16.11 -13.18 -10.91
CA GLU A 278 17.52 -13.20 -10.52
C GLU A 278 18.41 -12.26 -11.35
N TYR A 279 18.06 -12.00 -12.61
CA TYR A 279 18.80 -11.03 -13.42
C TYR A 279 18.50 -9.58 -13.01
N GLU A 280 17.24 -9.24 -12.73
CA GLU A 280 16.87 -7.91 -12.22
C GLU A 280 17.42 -7.69 -10.81
N LYS A 281 17.42 -8.74 -9.98
CA LYS A 281 18.05 -8.75 -8.66
C LYS A 281 19.54 -8.43 -8.76
N ALA A 282 20.24 -9.04 -9.72
CA ALA A 282 21.66 -8.76 -9.98
C ALA A 282 21.90 -7.28 -10.34
N VAL A 283 21.03 -6.68 -11.17
CA VAL A 283 21.11 -5.25 -11.51
C VAL A 283 20.94 -4.37 -10.27
N LYS A 284 19.96 -4.68 -9.42
CA LYS A 284 19.71 -3.92 -8.19
C LYS A 284 20.92 -4.00 -7.24
N PHE A 285 21.46 -5.19 -7.00
CA PHE A 285 22.66 -5.34 -6.16
C PHE A 285 23.88 -4.63 -6.73
N ALA A 286 24.13 -4.74 -8.05
CA ALA A 286 25.25 -4.05 -8.69
C ALA A 286 25.13 -2.53 -8.56
N ARG A 287 23.92 -1.97 -8.62
CA ARG A 287 23.67 -0.55 -8.42
C ARG A 287 23.90 -0.10 -6.97
N ILE A 288 23.51 -0.92 -6.00
CA ILE A 288 23.79 -0.66 -4.58
C ILE A 288 25.30 -0.69 -4.32
N HIS A 289 26.00 -1.68 -4.90
CA HIS A 289 27.45 -1.80 -4.81
C HIS A 289 28.17 -0.60 -5.44
N GLU A 290 27.77 -0.16 -6.64
CA GLU A 290 28.34 1.05 -7.27
C GLU A 290 28.16 2.30 -6.40
N LEU A 291 26.97 2.49 -5.82
CA LEU A 291 26.71 3.61 -4.92
C LEU A 291 27.55 3.52 -3.64
N HIS A 292 27.76 2.31 -3.11
CA HIS A 292 28.60 2.10 -1.93
C HIS A 292 30.06 2.48 -2.22
N ILE A 293 30.64 1.94 -3.30
CA ILE A 293 32.02 2.22 -3.72
C ILE A 293 32.20 3.70 -4.08
N GLY A 294 31.22 4.31 -4.77
CA GLY A 294 31.30 5.73 -5.13
C GLY A 294 31.25 6.69 -3.94
N ASN A 295 30.60 6.28 -2.85
CA ASN A 295 30.48 7.10 -1.63
C ASN A 295 31.56 6.78 -0.59
N ASP A 296 32.40 5.76 -0.80
CA ASP A 296 33.49 5.40 0.09
C ASP A 296 34.72 6.28 -0.18
N PRO A 297 35.16 7.10 0.79
CA PRO A 297 36.35 7.96 0.63
C PRO A 297 37.66 7.21 0.38
N HIS A 298 37.69 5.89 0.64
CA HIS A 298 38.87 5.05 0.47
C HIS A 298 38.90 4.29 -0.86
N SER A 299 37.82 4.33 -1.65
CA SER A 299 37.73 3.63 -2.93
C SER A 299 38.57 4.30 -4.01
N THR A 300 39.28 3.49 -4.82
CA THR A 300 40.10 3.99 -5.92
C THR A 300 39.25 4.24 -7.17
N LEU A 301 39.80 5.01 -8.12
CA LEU A 301 39.15 5.21 -9.43
C LEU A 301 38.96 3.88 -10.20
N ASP A 302 39.85 2.91 -9.98
CA ASP A 302 39.73 1.58 -10.58
C ASP A 302 38.57 0.81 -9.95
N ASP A 303 38.39 0.87 -8.63
CA ASP A 303 37.26 0.24 -7.93
C ASP A 303 35.92 0.79 -8.43
N ILE A 304 35.81 2.12 -8.58
CA ILE A 304 34.61 2.78 -9.12
C ILE A 304 34.36 2.36 -10.58
N ALA A 305 35.42 2.23 -11.39
CA ALA A 305 35.30 1.78 -12.77
C ALA A 305 34.86 0.32 -12.87
N GLN A 306 35.41 -0.56 -12.02
CA GLN A 306 35.02 -1.96 -11.94
C GLN A 306 33.57 -2.12 -11.49
N ALA A 307 33.12 -1.37 -10.47
CA ALA A 307 31.73 -1.41 -10.03
C ALA A 307 30.74 -0.95 -11.12
N LYS A 308 31.11 0.10 -11.88
CA LYS A 308 30.36 0.55 -13.06
C LYS A 308 30.27 -0.53 -14.12
N GLU A 309 31.36 -1.23 -14.40
CA GLU A 309 31.39 -2.29 -15.41
C GLU A 309 30.57 -3.50 -14.99
N GLN A 310 30.62 -3.89 -13.71
CA GLN A 310 29.76 -4.93 -13.15
C GLN A 310 28.27 -4.58 -13.30
N ARG A 311 27.86 -3.33 -13.03
CA ARG A 311 26.48 -2.89 -13.26
C ARG A 311 26.09 -3.01 -14.73
N LYS A 312 26.91 -2.52 -15.66
CA LYS A 312 26.62 -2.63 -17.10
C LYS A 312 26.48 -4.08 -17.54
N HIS A 313 27.35 -4.96 -17.04
CA HIS A 313 27.30 -6.38 -17.35
C HIS A 313 26.00 -7.03 -16.83
N ALA A 314 25.59 -6.71 -15.60
CA ALA A 314 24.32 -7.17 -15.04
C ALA A 314 23.12 -6.64 -15.84
N GLU A 315 23.12 -5.37 -16.25
CA GLU A 315 22.07 -4.77 -17.09
C GLU A 315 21.99 -5.43 -18.47
N ALA A 316 23.14 -5.74 -19.08
CA ALA A 316 23.20 -6.45 -20.35
C ALA A 316 22.62 -7.87 -20.23
N LEU A 317 22.98 -8.61 -19.17
CA LEU A 317 22.44 -9.94 -18.91
C LEU A 317 20.94 -9.93 -18.66
N ALA A 318 20.44 -8.97 -17.87
CA ALA A 318 19.01 -8.79 -17.63
C ALA A 318 18.25 -8.47 -18.92
N MET A 319 18.82 -7.60 -19.76
CA MET A 319 18.24 -7.27 -21.06
C MET A 319 18.20 -8.47 -22.01
N GLN A 320 19.24 -9.29 -22.05
CA GLN A 320 19.29 -10.51 -22.88
C GLN A 320 18.30 -11.59 -22.41
N ASN A 321 18.01 -11.63 -21.11
CA ASN A 321 17.11 -12.62 -20.50
C ASN A 321 15.71 -12.07 -20.21
N ASP A 322 15.39 -10.86 -20.67
CA ASP A 322 14.04 -10.31 -20.58
C ASP A 322 13.09 -11.10 -21.49
N ALA A 323 12.09 -11.74 -20.88
CA ALA A 323 11.12 -12.58 -21.59
C ALA A 323 10.32 -11.81 -22.65
N GLY A 324 10.15 -10.49 -22.49
CA GLY A 324 9.50 -9.63 -23.48
C GLY A 324 10.41 -9.34 -24.68
N PHE A 325 11.70 -9.10 -24.43
CA PHE A 325 12.73 -8.92 -25.45
C PHE A 325 12.92 -10.20 -26.28
N ASN A 326 12.97 -11.36 -25.62
CA ASN A 326 13.11 -12.65 -26.30
C ASN A 326 11.88 -13.04 -27.12
N ARG A 327 10.66 -12.77 -26.64
CA ARG A 327 9.43 -12.90 -27.45
C ARG A 327 9.47 -12.03 -28.70
N ARG A 328 9.95 -10.78 -28.60
CA ARG A 328 10.12 -9.88 -29.76
C ARG A 328 11.17 -10.41 -30.75
N ARG A 329 12.33 -10.88 -30.26
CA ARG A 329 13.39 -11.47 -31.08
C ARG A 329 12.90 -12.70 -31.85
N GLN A 330 12.18 -13.60 -31.18
CA GLN A 330 11.57 -14.77 -31.81
C GLN A 330 10.45 -14.40 -32.79
N SER A 331 9.65 -13.37 -32.50
CA SER A 331 8.62 -12.87 -33.43
C SER A 331 9.22 -12.25 -34.70
N MET A 332 10.41 -11.63 -34.61
CA MET A 332 11.16 -11.15 -35.78
C MET A 332 11.79 -12.29 -36.58
N GLU A 333 12.30 -13.34 -35.92
CA GLU A 333 12.86 -14.53 -36.58
C GLU A 333 11.78 -15.41 -37.23
N THR A 334 10.59 -15.51 -36.63
CA THR A 334 9.44 -16.27 -37.18
C THR A 334 8.61 -15.48 -38.19
N GLY A 335 8.68 -14.15 -38.17
CA GLY A 335 8.02 -13.26 -39.13
C GLY A 335 8.51 -13.39 -40.59
N GLN A 336 9.63 -14.08 -40.82
CA GLN A 336 10.12 -14.40 -42.17
C GLN A 336 9.52 -15.68 -42.79
N THR A 337 8.79 -16.52 -42.04
CA THR A 337 8.37 -17.84 -42.55
C THR A 337 6.86 -18.09 -42.58
N THR A 338 6.02 -17.22 -41.99
CA THR A 338 4.58 -17.54 -41.79
C THR A 338 3.61 -16.53 -42.41
N ALA A 339 4.03 -15.80 -43.45
CA ALA A 339 3.17 -14.90 -44.21
C ALA A 339 2.38 -15.63 -45.33
N ILE A 340 1.87 -16.84 -45.10
CA ILE A 340 0.87 -17.47 -45.98
C ILE A 340 -0.08 -18.28 -45.08
N ASN A 341 -1.39 -18.02 -45.20
CA ASN A 341 -2.52 -18.74 -44.61
C ASN A 341 -2.98 -18.33 -43.19
N GLN A 342 -3.85 -17.32 -43.11
CA GLN A 342 -5.31 -17.51 -42.98
C GLN A 342 -5.98 -16.22 -42.50
N HIS A 343 -6.83 -15.67 -43.37
CA HIS A 343 -7.93 -14.77 -43.02
C HIS A 343 -9.24 -15.54 -43.19
N GLN A 344 -10.28 -15.09 -42.47
CA GLN A 344 -11.70 -15.53 -42.40
C GLN A 344 -11.98 -16.48 -41.21
N ASN A 345 -12.98 -16.30 -40.34
CA ASN A 345 -14.24 -15.54 -40.46
C ASN A 345 -14.92 -15.28 -39.07
N THR A 346 -15.58 -14.11 -38.93
CA THR A 346 -16.81 -13.73 -38.14
C THR A 346 -16.89 -13.98 -36.60
N ASP A 347 -17.49 -13.14 -35.75
CA ASP A 347 -18.59 -12.16 -35.94
C ASP A 347 -18.67 -11.04 -34.86
N LYS A 348 -19.46 -10.00 -35.16
CA LYS A 348 -19.53 -8.67 -34.53
C LYS A 348 -20.29 -8.58 -33.18
N THR A 349 -19.65 -7.95 -32.20
CA THR A 349 -20.26 -6.95 -31.28
C THR A 349 -19.29 -5.78 -31.07
N ASP A 350 -19.75 -4.55 -31.33
CA ASP A 350 -19.07 -3.25 -31.12
C ASP A 350 -18.85 -3.03 -29.60
N THR A 351 -17.73 -2.56 -29.02
CA THR A 351 -16.48 -1.96 -29.51
C THR A 351 -15.38 -2.17 -28.45
N ASN A 352 -14.30 -2.89 -28.77
CA ASN A 352 -13.00 -2.68 -28.11
C ASN A 352 -11.99 -2.37 -29.22
N SER A 353 -11.92 -1.09 -29.60
CA SER A 353 -10.99 -0.63 -30.64
C SER A 353 -9.56 -0.85 -30.14
N SER A 354 -8.82 -1.75 -30.78
CA SER A 354 -7.40 -1.93 -30.51
C SER A 354 -6.69 -0.58 -30.71
N ARG A 355 -6.15 -0.01 -29.64
CA ARG A 355 -5.34 1.22 -29.74
C ARG A 355 -3.96 0.80 -30.21
N GLN A 356 -3.47 1.40 -31.28
CA GLN A 356 -2.09 1.27 -31.72
C GLN A 356 -1.35 2.56 -31.37
N TYR A 357 -0.37 2.49 -30.46
CA TYR A 357 0.39 3.66 -30.03
C TYR A 357 1.47 4.06 -31.06
N LEU A 358 1.68 5.38 -31.17
CA LEU A 358 2.53 6.03 -32.15
C LEU A 358 3.63 6.85 -31.44
N ALA A 359 4.83 6.77 -31.97
CA ALA A 359 6.01 7.51 -31.57
C ALA A 359 6.04 8.90 -32.22
N VAL A 360 5.05 9.76 -31.92
CA VAL A 360 4.93 11.10 -32.50
C VAL A 360 5.76 12.13 -31.71
N PRO A 361 6.82 12.71 -32.29
CA PRO A 361 7.56 13.81 -31.67
C PRO A 361 6.68 15.04 -31.46
N TYR A 362 6.95 15.84 -30.43
CA TYR A 362 6.12 17.00 -30.10
C TYR A 362 5.94 17.99 -31.27
N ARG A 363 7.00 18.18 -32.08
CA ARG A 363 6.99 19.08 -33.26
C ARG A 363 6.11 18.58 -34.41
N GLU A 364 5.82 17.29 -34.44
CA GLU A 364 5.07 16.64 -35.53
C GLU A 364 3.62 16.32 -35.10
N LYS A 365 3.23 16.71 -33.88
CA LYS A 365 1.91 16.44 -33.31
C LYS A 365 0.74 16.90 -34.20
N ASP A 366 0.88 18.06 -34.86
CA ASP A 366 -0.19 18.63 -35.66
C ASP A 366 -0.34 17.86 -36.98
N GLN A 367 0.77 17.34 -37.53
CA GLN A 367 0.78 16.49 -38.72
C GLN A 367 0.20 15.10 -38.41
N ALA A 368 0.61 14.49 -37.29
CA ALA A 368 0.06 13.21 -36.85
C ALA A 368 -1.45 13.32 -36.53
N LYS A 369 -1.87 14.41 -35.88
CA LYS A 369 -3.28 14.70 -35.61
C LYS A 369 -4.08 14.91 -36.90
N ALA A 370 -3.52 15.62 -37.89
CA ALA A 370 -4.13 15.77 -39.21
C ALA A 370 -4.26 14.43 -39.96
N ALA A 371 -3.33 13.51 -39.72
CA ALA A 371 -3.34 12.14 -40.24
C ALA A 371 -4.19 11.16 -39.42
N GLY A 372 -4.91 11.62 -38.38
CA GLY A 372 -5.87 10.82 -37.62
C GLY A 372 -5.38 10.26 -36.27
N ALA A 373 -4.23 10.70 -35.77
CA ALA A 373 -3.75 10.32 -34.44
C ALA A 373 -4.49 11.07 -33.31
N HIS A 374 -4.68 10.38 -32.18
CA HIS A 374 -5.31 10.87 -30.97
C HIS A 374 -4.33 10.84 -29.78
N TRP A 375 -4.49 11.76 -28.83
CA TRP A 375 -3.67 11.79 -27.61
C TRP A 375 -4.35 11.01 -26.47
N ASP A 376 -3.65 10.05 -25.88
CA ASP A 376 -4.05 9.38 -24.64
C ASP A 376 -3.47 10.14 -23.43
N LYS A 377 -4.34 10.81 -22.67
CA LYS A 377 -3.93 11.59 -21.50
C LYS A 377 -3.40 10.73 -20.35
N THR A 378 -3.90 9.50 -20.22
CA THR A 378 -3.53 8.59 -19.14
C THR A 378 -2.19 7.91 -19.46
N ALA A 379 -2.04 7.41 -20.68
CA ALA A 379 -0.79 6.80 -21.14
C ALA A 379 0.28 7.83 -21.55
N LYS A 380 -0.10 9.11 -21.67
CA LYS A 380 0.75 10.21 -22.18
C LYS A 380 1.42 9.86 -23.51
N ALA A 381 0.65 9.24 -24.42
CA ALA A 381 1.14 8.76 -25.71
C ALA A 381 0.12 9.02 -26.83
N TRP A 382 0.61 9.16 -28.06
CA TRP A 382 -0.25 9.23 -29.24
C TRP A 382 -0.71 7.84 -29.64
N TYR A 383 -1.94 7.70 -30.11
CA TYR A 383 -2.49 6.44 -30.58
C TYR A 383 -3.42 6.65 -31.76
N VAL A 384 -3.68 5.56 -32.48
CA VAL A 384 -4.69 5.50 -33.54
C VAL A 384 -5.65 4.35 -33.26
N ARG A 385 -6.87 4.44 -33.79
CA ARG A 385 -7.90 3.41 -33.68
C ARG A 385 -8.05 2.68 -35.01
N ASP A 386 -8.59 1.46 -34.98
CA ASP A 386 -8.86 0.69 -36.20
C ASP A 386 -9.68 1.50 -37.22
N LYS A 387 -9.21 1.47 -38.49
CA LYS A 387 -9.68 2.19 -39.71
C LYS A 387 -8.98 3.49 -40.11
N ALA A 388 -7.89 3.90 -39.46
CA ALA A 388 -7.08 5.01 -39.97
C ALA A 388 -6.18 4.57 -41.14
N ASP A 389 -5.80 5.51 -42.01
CA ASP A 389 -4.85 5.25 -43.09
C ASP A 389 -3.43 5.06 -42.53
N ILE A 390 -3.10 3.81 -42.17
CA ILE A 390 -1.80 3.43 -41.59
C ILE A 390 -0.64 3.83 -42.52
N ARG A 391 -0.87 3.97 -43.84
CA ARG A 391 0.19 4.42 -44.77
C ARG A 391 0.59 5.87 -44.52
N ALA A 392 -0.34 6.74 -44.12
CA ALA A 392 -0.04 8.13 -43.77
C ALA A 392 0.71 8.25 -42.43
N LEU A 393 0.52 7.27 -41.53
CA LEU A 393 1.07 7.27 -40.17
C LEU A 393 2.30 6.35 -39.99
N GLN A 394 2.71 5.62 -41.02
CA GLN A 394 3.80 4.62 -40.98
C GLN A 394 5.09 5.16 -40.36
N ARG A 395 5.43 6.43 -40.62
CA ARG A 395 6.66 7.07 -40.11
C ARG A 395 6.69 7.21 -38.57
N TRP A 396 5.53 7.21 -37.92
CA TRP A 396 5.41 7.34 -36.45
C TRP A 396 5.13 5.99 -35.78
N LEU A 397 5.19 4.88 -36.51
CA LEU A 397 5.18 3.58 -35.88
C LEU A 397 6.49 3.42 -35.07
N PRO A 398 6.43 2.95 -33.81
CA PRO A 398 7.63 2.82 -32.97
C PRO A 398 8.76 2.00 -33.60
N GLU A 399 8.41 1.06 -34.48
CA GLU A 399 9.33 0.20 -35.25
C GLU A 399 10.13 0.96 -36.32
N ASN A 400 9.61 2.10 -36.80
CA ASN A 400 10.20 2.88 -37.89
C ASN A 400 11.03 4.09 -37.42
N VAL A 401 11.27 4.21 -36.10
CA VAL A 401 12.11 5.27 -35.53
C VAL A 401 13.57 4.78 -35.45
N PRO A 402 14.52 5.37 -36.22
CA PRO A 402 15.90 4.90 -36.26
C PRO A 402 16.65 5.15 -34.93
N VAL A 403 17.38 4.12 -34.47
CA VAL A 403 18.25 4.18 -33.28
C VAL A 403 19.63 4.67 -33.70
N GLN A 404 19.83 5.99 -33.79
CA GLN A 404 21.17 6.58 -33.92
C GLN A 404 21.63 7.12 -32.55
N GLN A 405 22.72 6.57 -32.03
CA GLN A 405 23.47 7.18 -30.92
C GLN A 405 24.46 8.17 -31.51
N ASN A 406 24.27 9.47 -31.24
CA ASN A 406 25.32 10.45 -31.49
C ASN A 406 26.30 10.46 -30.32
N PRO A 407 27.61 10.73 -30.57
CA PRO A 407 28.61 10.84 -29.52
C PRO A 407 28.21 11.92 -28.50
N ALA A 408 28.63 11.72 -27.25
CA ALA A 408 28.35 12.62 -26.14
C ALA A 408 28.72 14.07 -26.54
N ILE A 409 27.72 14.96 -26.52
CA ILE A 409 27.94 16.39 -26.75
C ILE A 409 28.70 16.91 -25.53
N ASP A 410 29.81 17.59 -25.77
CA ASP A 410 30.58 18.26 -24.73
C ASP A 410 29.70 19.26 -23.94
N ALA A 411 29.88 19.29 -22.61
CA ALA A 411 29.05 20.05 -21.69
C ALA A 411 29.04 21.56 -22.01
N GLN A 412 30.16 22.11 -22.50
CA GLN A 412 30.25 23.50 -22.93
C GLN A 412 29.35 23.76 -24.15
N THR A 413 29.33 22.81 -25.09
CA THR A 413 28.53 22.89 -26.32
C THR A 413 27.03 22.75 -26.04
N GLU A 414 26.66 21.86 -25.11
CA GLU A 414 25.27 21.67 -24.67
C GLU A 414 24.75 22.94 -23.96
N PHE A 415 25.55 23.55 -23.06
CA PHE A 415 25.16 24.78 -22.37
C PHE A 415 25.17 26.01 -23.30
N ALA A 416 26.11 26.09 -24.24
CA ALA A 416 26.12 27.14 -25.26
C ALA A 416 24.85 27.11 -26.13
N SER A 417 24.35 25.92 -26.45
CA SER A 417 23.09 25.74 -27.20
C SER A 417 21.90 26.21 -26.37
N LEU A 418 21.86 25.88 -25.08
CA LEU A 418 20.84 26.39 -24.15
C LEU A 418 20.82 27.92 -24.09
N LEU A 419 21.99 28.56 -24.03
CA LEU A 419 22.08 30.02 -24.03
C LEU A 419 21.52 30.61 -25.33
N ARG A 420 21.89 30.06 -26.50
CA ARG A 420 21.37 30.52 -27.80
C ARG A 420 19.87 30.32 -27.94
N ASP A 421 19.35 29.16 -27.55
CA ASP A 421 17.92 28.83 -27.58
C ASP A 421 17.08 29.79 -26.71
N ASN A 422 17.72 30.43 -25.73
CA ASN A 422 17.08 31.42 -24.85
C ASN A 422 17.44 32.87 -25.20
N GLY A 423 17.87 33.10 -26.45
CA GLY A 423 18.06 34.42 -27.02
C GLY A 423 19.36 35.09 -26.59
N CYS A 424 20.36 34.36 -26.07
CA CYS A 424 21.68 34.94 -25.79
C CYS A 424 22.53 35.00 -27.06
N PHE A 425 23.25 36.11 -27.22
CA PHE A 425 24.37 36.18 -28.16
C PHE A 425 25.60 35.55 -27.50
N VAL A 426 25.88 34.31 -27.88
CA VAL A 426 27.07 33.56 -27.43
C VAL A 426 28.24 33.91 -28.35
N ASP A 427 28.93 35.01 -28.04
CA ASP A 427 30.19 35.48 -28.64
C ASP A 427 31.28 35.66 -27.56
N GLY A 428 32.54 35.85 -27.98
CA GLY A 428 33.68 35.87 -27.04
C GLY A 428 33.83 34.55 -26.27
N ASN A 429 34.63 34.52 -25.20
CA ASN A 429 34.94 33.30 -24.43
C ASN A 429 33.74 32.70 -23.65
N HIS A 430 32.49 32.92 -24.09
CA HIS A 430 31.28 32.37 -23.47
C HIS A 430 30.84 31.05 -24.15
N PRO A 431 30.29 30.07 -23.38
CA PRO A 431 30.17 30.08 -21.93
C PRO A 431 31.52 29.80 -21.25
N VAL A 432 31.84 30.65 -20.27
CA VAL A 432 32.95 30.49 -19.32
C VAL A 432 32.55 29.43 -18.28
N MET A 433 33.45 28.49 -18.03
CA MET A 433 33.21 27.28 -17.23
C MET A 433 33.98 27.31 -15.89
N ASP A 434 33.96 28.44 -15.21
CA ASP A 434 34.75 28.70 -13.99
C ASP A 434 33.93 28.60 -12.70
N GLY A 435 32.66 28.17 -12.78
CA GLY A 435 31.75 28.12 -11.63
C GLY A 435 31.32 29.50 -11.11
N LEU A 436 31.72 30.60 -11.78
CA LEU A 436 31.38 31.96 -11.40
C LEU A 436 30.20 32.50 -12.20
N SER A 437 29.65 33.60 -11.71
CA SER A 437 28.56 34.32 -12.36
C SER A 437 29.03 35.17 -13.53
N HIS A 438 28.41 34.98 -14.70
CA HIS A 438 28.72 35.72 -15.92
C HIS A 438 27.50 36.44 -16.48
N ARG A 439 27.70 37.66 -16.97
CA ARG A 439 26.68 38.43 -17.71
C ARG A 439 26.85 38.24 -19.20
N ILE A 440 25.75 37.94 -19.90
CA ILE A 440 25.71 37.73 -21.34
C ILE A 440 24.66 38.63 -21.99
N LYS A 441 24.92 39.04 -23.22
CA LYS A 441 23.99 39.86 -24.01
C LYS A 441 22.84 38.99 -24.50
N VAL A 442 21.61 39.49 -24.40
CA VAL A 442 20.41 38.84 -24.93
C VAL A 442 19.77 39.66 -26.05
N GLU A 443 18.93 39.01 -26.85
CA GLU A 443 18.14 39.64 -27.90
C GLU A 443 17.30 40.81 -27.33
N GLY A 444 17.41 41.98 -27.95
CA GLY A 444 16.78 43.22 -27.49
C GLY A 444 17.63 44.09 -26.55
N ASP A 445 18.87 43.70 -26.21
CA ASP A 445 19.80 44.55 -25.46
C ASP A 445 20.37 45.71 -26.29
N ARG A 446 20.43 46.90 -25.67
CA ARG A 446 21.12 48.08 -26.23
C ARG A 446 22.64 47.82 -26.31
N PRO A 447 23.39 48.57 -27.15
CA PRO A 447 24.85 48.46 -27.17
C PRO A 447 25.45 48.67 -25.77
N GLY A 448 26.16 47.67 -25.25
CA GLY A 448 26.75 47.66 -23.90
C GLY A 448 25.88 47.06 -22.79
N GLU A 449 24.61 46.80 -23.03
CA GLU A 449 23.69 46.16 -22.08
C GLU A 449 23.86 44.63 -22.11
N LYS A 450 23.85 44.00 -20.92
CA LYS A 450 23.92 42.53 -20.77
C LYS A 450 22.84 42.09 -19.79
N SER A 451 21.66 41.75 -20.30
CA SER A 451 20.50 41.39 -19.49
C SER A 451 20.37 39.88 -19.20
N GLY A 452 21.24 39.05 -19.77
CA GLY A 452 21.36 37.63 -19.44
C GLY A 452 22.38 37.39 -18.32
N PHE A 453 22.14 36.36 -17.53
CA PHE A 453 22.97 35.91 -16.42
C PHE A 453 23.11 34.40 -16.48
N TYR A 454 24.32 33.87 -16.28
CA TYR A 454 24.50 32.43 -16.14
C TYR A 454 25.64 32.07 -15.19
N VAL A 455 25.58 30.85 -14.65
CA VAL A 455 26.64 30.18 -13.88
C VAL A 455 26.80 28.77 -14.43
N LEU A 456 28.03 28.28 -14.59
CA LEU A 456 28.32 26.94 -15.10
C LEU A 456 29.44 26.28 -14.28
N HIS A 457 29.10 25.22 -13.54
CA HIS A 457 30.00 24.41 -12.72
C HIS A 457 30.41 23.14 -13.48
N MET A 458 31.67 22.73 -13.30
CA MET A 458 32.26 21.54 -13.94
C MET A 458 32.56 20.39 -12.95
N ASP A 459 32.24 20.57 -11.67
CA ASP A 459 32.60 19.61 -10.62
C ASP A 459 31.58 18.46 -10.56
N ASP A 460 32.07 17.21 -10.50
CA ASP A 460 31.38 15.91 -10.51
C ASP A 460 30.40 15.63 -11.68
N HIS A 461 29.46 16.53 -11.95
CA HIS A 461 28.50 16.45 -13.06
C HIS A 461 28.19 17.87 -13.56
N PRO A 462 28.58 18.25 -14.80
CA PRO A 462 28.47 19.64 -15.21
C PRO A 462 27.03 20.16 -15.08
N ALA A 463 26.87 21.29 -14.40
CA ALA A 463 25.56 21.84 -14.06
C ALA A 463 25.62 23.37 -14.13
N GLY A 464 24.52 23.98 -14.54
CA GLY A 464 24.49 25.41 -14.79
C GLY A 464 23.13 26.02 -14.52
N TYR A 465 23.13 27.32 -14.34
CA TYR A 465 21.95 28.14 -14.13
C TYR A 465 21.96 29.27 -15.15
N PHE A 466 20.80 29.57 -15.74
CA PHE A 466 20.64 30.66 -16.68
C PHE A 466 19.39 31.47 -16.35
N ASN A 467 19.49 32.79 -16.43
CA ASN A 467 18.39 33.73 -16.25
C ASN A 467 18.43 34.82 -17.33
N ASN A 468 17.31 35.02 -18.03
CA ASN A 468 17.08 36.13 -18.93
C ASN A 468 16.13 37.14 -18.27
N HIS A 469 16.65 38.28 -17.83
CA HIS A 469 15.83 39.28 -17.13
C HIS A 469 14.80 40.00 -18.02
N ARG A 470 14.92 39.91 -19.36
CA ARG A 470 13.95 40.48 -20.31
C ARG A 470 12.76 39.56 -20.53
N THR A 471 13.01 38.28 -20.82
CA THR A 471 11.95 37.29 -21.07
C THR A 471 11.42 36.65 -19.80
N LYS A 472 12.08 36.89 -18.65
CA LYS A 472 11.85 36.22 -17.36
C LYS A 472 12.07 34.69 -17.43
N ALA A 473 12.81 34.22 -18.42
CA ALA A 473 13.16 32.81 -18.54
C ALA A 473 14.25 32.44 -17.52
N GLU A 474 13.99 31.42 -16.72
CA GLU A 474 14.90 30.91 -15.70
C GLU A 474 15.04 29.39 -15.88
N ILE A 475 16.29 28.92 -16.04
CA ILE A 475 16.56 27.52 -16.40
C ILE A 475 17.69 26.98 -15.55
N ARG A 476 17.42 25.85 -14.88
CA ARG A 476 18.42 25.00 -14.24
C ARG A 476 18.81 23.89 -15.22
N TRP A 477 20.08 23.81 -15.55
CA TRP A 477 20.64 22.85 -16.51
C TRP A 477 21.60 21.89 -15.81
N LYS A 478 21.60 20.64 -16.26
CA LYS A 478 22.56 19.60 -15.92
C LYS A 478 22.95 18.91 -17.21
N ALA A 479 24.23 18.67 -17.43
CA ALA A 479 24.74 17.91 -18.55
C ALA A 479 24.09 16.53 -18.54
N LYS A 480 23.51 16.12 -19.67
CA LYS A 480 22.73 14.88 -19.71
C LYS A 480 23.58 13.66 -20.03
N GLY A 481 24.82 13.85 -20.46
CA GLY A 481 25.73 12.80 -20.95
C GLY A 481 25.27 12.13 -22.26
N TYR A 482 23.98 12.13 -22.55
CA TYR A 482 23.35 11.74 -23.82
C TYR A 482 22.06 12.54 -23.99
N SER A 483 21.77 13.01 -25.21
CA SER A 483 20.48 13.61 -25.53
C SER A 483 19.61 12.59 -26.28
N LEU A 484 18.54 12.11 -25.63
CA LEU A 484 17.49 11.40 -26.35
C LEU A 484 16.79 12.40 -27.27
N THR A 485 16.75 12.11 -28.57
CA THR A 485 16.01 12.93 -29.53
C THR A 485 14.52 12.93 -29.19
N GLU A 486 13.78 13.95 -29.62
CA GLU A 486 12.33 14.01 -29.42
C GLU A 486 11.61 12.78 -30.03
N ALA A 487 12.18 12.20 -31.10
CA ALA A 487 11.70 10.95 -31.68
C ALA A 487 11.94 9.74 -30.75
N GLN A 488 13.08 9.67 -30.07
CA GLN A 488 13.38 8.60 -29.11
C GLN A 488 12.51 8.70 -27.85
N LYS A 489 12.24 9.90 -27.34
CA LYS A 489 11.31 10.10 -26.21
C LYS A 489 9.89 9.67 -26.59
N ALA A 490 9.44 10.02 -27.79
CA ALA A 490 8.14 9.61 -28.31
C ALA A 490 8.05 8.09 -28.51
N ALA A 491 9.11 7.46 -29.00
CA ALA A 491 9.20 6.01 -29.13
C ALA A 491 9.13 5.30 -27.77
N PHE A 492 9.86 5.81 -26.76
CA PHE A 492 9.82 5.27 -25.41
C PHE A 492 8.43 5.41 -24.78
N ALA A 493 7.78 6.57 -24.92
CA ALA A 493 6.41 6.78 -24.43
C ALA A 493 5.40 5.82 -25.09
N ALA A 494 5.50 5.61 -26.40
CA ALA A 494 4.67 4.65 -27.12
C ALA A 494 4.93 3.21 -26.66
N GLN A 495 6.19 2.80 -26.47
CA GLN A 495 6.55 1.47 -25.97
C GLN A 495 6.07 1.22 -24.54
N VAL A 496 6.17 2.21 -23.65
CA VAL A 496 5.62 2.13 -22.29
C VAL A 496 4.11 1.95 -22.33
N ALA A 497 3.41 2.70 -23.18
CA ALA A 497 1.97 2.61 -23.34
C ALA A 497 1.52 1.24 -23.90
N ILE A 498 2.26 0.68 -24.87
CA ILE A 498 2.04 -0.68 -25.40
C ILE A 498 2.21 -1.71 -24.28
N LYS A 499 3.33 -1.68 -23.54
CA LYS A 499 3.60 -2.62 -22.44
C LYS A 499 2.54 -2.53 -21.33
N GLN A 500 2.02 -1.34 -21.06
CA GLN A 500 0.90 -1.15 -20.13
C GLN A 500 -0.40 -1.75 -20.66
N GLN A 501 -0.70 -1.61 -21.95
CA GLN A 501 -1.88 -2.21 -22.58
C GLN A 501 -1.80 -3.74 -22.59
N GLU A 502 -0.64 -4.30 -22.91
CA GLU A 502 -0.39 -5.76 -22.88
C GLU A 502 -0.59 -6.33 -21.48
N ARG A 503 0.03 -5.72 -20.47
CA ARG A 503 -0.14 -6.13 -19.06
C ARG A 503 -1.60 -6.09 -18.61
N LYS A 504 -2.34 -5.05 -18.99
CA LYS A 504 -3.78 -4.95 -18.68
C LYS A 504 -4.59 -6.04 -19.40
N ALA A 505 -4.25 -6.37 -20.63
CA ALA A 505 -4.91 -7.44 -21.37
C ALA A 505 -4.61 -8.82 -20.75
N GLU A 506 -3.34 -9.11 -20.43
CA GLU A 506 -2.92 -10.34 -19.72
C GLU A 506 -3.65 -10.45 -18.36
N GLN A 507 -3.72 -9.35 -17.61
CA GLN A 507 -4.44 -9.30 -16.33
C GLN A 507 -5.95 -9.56 -16.50
N GLN A 508 -6.58 -9.04 -17.56
CA GLN A 508 -8.00 -9.29 -17.83
C GLN A 508 -8.28 -10.76 -18.20
N VAL A 509 -7.37 -11.41 -18.94
CA VAL A 509 -7.46 -12.86 -19.23
C VAL A 509 -7.35 -13.66 -17.93
N GLN A 510 -6.41 -13.30 -17.06
CA GLN A 510 -6.27 -13.92 -15.74
C GLN A 510 -7.55 -13.76 -14.90
N TYR A 511 -8.13 -12.57 -14.86
CA TYR A 511 -9.39 -12.31 -14.15
C TYR A 511 -10.54 -13.19 -14.66
N ALA A 512 -10.68 -13.34 -15.97
CA ALA A 512 -11.72 -14.18 -16.55
C ALA A 512 -11.52 -15.67 -16.16
N LYS A 513 -10.27 -16.17 -16.19
CA LYS A 513 -9.93 -17.53 -15.79
C LYS A 513 -10.26 -17.78 -14.31
N VAL A 514 -9.85 -16.89 -13.42
CA VAL A 514 -10.11 -16.99 -11.97
C VAL A 514 -11.60 -16.88 -11.68
N ALA A 515 -12.31 -15.95 -12.33
CA ALA A 515 -13.76 -15.79 -12.18
C ALA A 515 -14.52 -17.07 -12.56
N GLN A 516 -14.09 -17.76 -13.62
CA GLN A 516 -14.67 -19.02 -14.05
C GLN A 516 -14.45 -20.13 -13.01
N ALA A 517 -13.23 -20.30 -12.51
CA ALA A 517 -12.93 -21.28 -11.46
C ALA A 517 -13.74 -21.01 -10.18
N VAL A 518 -13.83 -19.75 -9.74
CA VAL A 518 -14.62 -19.37 -8.56
C VAL A 518 -16.11 -19.69 -8.74
N LYS A 519 -16.66 -19.52 -9.94
CA LYS A 519 -18.05 -19.92 -10.24
C LYS A 519 -18.25 -21.43 -10.10
N GLU A 520 -17.29 -22.23 -10.55
CA GLU A 520 -17.33 -23.69 -10.42
C GLU A 520 -17.30 -24.10 -8.95
N LEU A 521 -16.41 -23.51 -8.15
CA LEU A 521 -16.37 -23.74 -6.69
C LEU A 521 -17.69 -23.38 -6.03
N LEU A 522 -18.23 -22.20 -6.32
CA LEU A 522 -19.51 -21.76 -5.75
C LEU A 522 -20.69 -22.62 -6.18
N ALA A 523 -20.62 -23.29 -7.33
CA ALA A 523 -21.69 -24.18 -7.80
C ALA A 523 -21.77 -25.47 -6.96
N ILE A 524 -20.63 -25.97 -6.49
CA ILE A 524 -20.54 -27.19 -5.67
C ILE A 524 -20.54 -26.90 -4.16
N ALA A 525 -20.23 -25.67 -3.75
CA ALA A 525 -20.10 -25.29 -2.36
C ALA A 525 -21.46 -25.38 -1.61
N PRO A 526 -21.53 -26.05 -0.45
CA PRO A 526 -22.74 -26.10 0.36
C PRO A 526 -23.09 -24.73 0.97
N PRO A 527 -24.36 -24.46 1.28
CA PRO A 527 -24.75 -23.25 2.00
C PRO A 527 -24.13 -23.20 3.40
N ALA A 528 -23.78 -22.00 3.86
CA ALA A 528 -23.24 -21.81 5.20
C ALA A 528 -24.30 -22.05 6.29
N ASN A 529 -23.86 -22.62 7.42
CA ASN A 529 -24.68 -22.74 8.62
C ASN A 529 -24.40 -21.57 9.58
N ALA A 530 -25.42 -21.14 10.33
CA ALA A 530 -25.31 -20.17 11.41
C ALA A 530 -24.34 -20.59 12.52
N ASP A 531 -24.04 -21.89 12.65
CA ASP A 531 -23.07 -22.41 13.62
C ASP A 531 -21.59 -22.15 13.26
N HIS A 532 -21.31 -21.53 12.10
CA HIS A 532 -19.93 -21.19 11.75
C HIS A 532 -19.35 -20.21 12.78
N PRO A 533 -18.14 -20.45 13.34
CA PRO A 533 -17.60 -19.66 14.46
C PRO A 533 -17.58 -18.14 14.23
N TYR A 534 -17.18 -17.71 13.03
CA TYR A 534 -17.21 -16.29 12.66
C TYR A 534 -18.62 -15.69 12.68
N LEU A 535 -19.65 -16.42 12.23
CA LEU A 535 -21.02 -15.92 12.20
C LEU A 535 -21.59 -15.81 13.61
N GLN A 536 -21.22 -16.73 14.51
CA GLN A 536 -21.57 -16.65 15.93
C GLN A 536 -20.86 -15.47 16.61
N ASP A 537 -19.55 -15.30 16.42
CA ASP A 537 -18.77 -14.18 16.98
C ASP A 537 -19.35 -12.82 16.53
N LYS A 538 -19.65 -12.70 15.24
CA LYS A 538 -20.18 -11.45 14.66
C LYS A 538 -21.68 -11.28 14.76
N ASN A 539 -22.41 -12.28 15.28
CA ASN A 539 -23.87 -12.32 15.28
C ASN A 539 -24.47 -12.02 13.88
N ALA A 540 -23.83 -12.57 12.83
CA ALA A 540 -24.15 -12.33 11.44
C ALA A 540 -24.92 -13.51 10.84
N ARG A 541 -25.84 -13.24 9.91
CA ARG A 541 -26.63 -14.29 9.25
C ARG A 541 -25.82 -14.99 8.15
N PRO A 542 -26.05 -16.29 7.89
CA PRO A 542 -25.40 -17.03 6.79
C PRO A 542 -26.00 -16.73 5.39
N ASN A 543 -26.96 -15.80 5.29
CA ASN A 543 -27.80 -15.63 4.10
C ASN A 543 -26.98 -15.33 2.83
N GLY A 544 -27.00 -16.26 1.87
CA GLY A 544 -26.26 -16.13 0.61
C GLY A 544 -24.78 -16.49 0.69
N LEU A 545 -24.30 -16.94 1.85
CA LEU A 545 -22.95 -17.44 2.04
C LEU A 545 -22.88 -18.94 1.79
N LYS A 546 -21.72 -19.37 1.29
CA LYS A 546 -21.39 -20.78 1.11
C LYS A 546 -20.21 -21.15 2.00
N VAL A 547 -19.89 -22.43 2.06
CA VAL A 547 -18.70 -22.95 2.75
C VAL A 547 -17.84 -23.69 1.73
N VAL A 548 -16.53 -23.55 1.83
CA VAL A 548 -15.60 -24.32 0.99
C VAL A 548 -15.83 -25.82 1.28
N PRO A 549 -16.14 -26.63 0.26
CA PRO A 549 -16.44 -28.05 0.46
C PRO A 549 -15.21 -28.82 0.93
N HIS A 550 -15.41 -30.03 1.47
CA HIS A 550 -14.31 -30.88 1.94
C HIS A 550 -13.54 -31.57 0.81
N ASN A 551 -14.05 -31.58 -0.41
CA ASN A 551 -13.39 -32.21 -1.54
C ASN A 551 -13.69 -31.46 -2.84
N THR A 552 -13.00 -31.85 -3.90
CA THR A 552 -13.14 -31.27 -5.24
C THR A 552 -14.19 -32.01 -6.09
N ASP A 553 -15.07 -32.81 -5.46
CA ASP A 553 -16.08 -33.57 -6.19
C ASP A 553 -17.04 -32.61 -6.92
N GLY A 554 -17.19 -32.81 -8.22
CA GLY A 554 -18.00 -31.95 -9.08
C GLY A 554 -17.26 -30.76 -9.72
N LEU A 555 -15.98 -30.55 -9.40
CA LEU A 555 -15.13 -29.65 -10.18
C LEU A 555 -14.67 -30.30 -11.50
N PRO A 556 -14.43 -29.52 -12.56
CA PRO A 556 -13.77 -30.01 -13.77
C PRO A 556 -12.40 -30.64 -13.48
N GLN A 557 -12.02 -31.66 -14.24
CA GLN A 557 -10.73 -32.34 -14.06
C GLN A 557 -9.52 -31.42 -14.26
N ASP A 558 -9.66 -30.40 -15.10
CA ASP A 558 -8.66 -29.38 -15.41
C ASP A 558 -8.79 -28.13 -14.53
N SER A 559 -9.62 -28.17 -13.48
CA SER A 559 -9.81 -27.04 -12.57
C SER A 559 -8.51 -26.69 -11.85
N ILE A 560 -8.23 -25.38 -11.80
CA ILE A 560 -7.11 -24.80 -11.06
C ILE A 560 -7.35 -24.76 -9.55
N ILE A 561 -8.49 -25.24 -9.05
CA ILE A 561 -8.82 -25.21 -7.63
C ILE A 561 -8.21 -26.41 -6.92
N ARG A 562 -7.65 -26.15 -5.74
CA ARG A 562 -7.19 -27.14 -4.77
C ARG A 562 -7.80 -26.83 -3.42
N ILE A 563 -8.23 -27.86 -2.70
CA ILE A 563 -8.88 -27.73 -1.40
C ILE A 563 -8.04 -28.52 -0.39
N CYS A 564 -7.51 -27.82 0.59
CA CYS A 564 -6.81 -28.38 1.75
C CYS A 564 -7.80 -28.67 2.88
N GLN A 565 -7.53 -29.66 3.72
CA GLN A 565 -8.35 -29.91 4.91
C GLN A 565 -8.01 -28.94 6.05
N ASP A 566 -6.74 -28.53 6.13
CA ASP A 566 -6.25 -27.61 7.14
C ASP A 566 -5.29 -26.56 6.57
N LYS A 567 -4.89 -25.61 7.43
CA LYS A 567 -4.00 -24.52 7.04
C LYS A 567 -2.53 -24.96 6.90
N GLN A 568 -2.12 -26.07 7.51
CA GLN A 568 -0.74 -26.54 7.48
C GLN A 568 -0.39 -27.09 6.08
N GLU A 569 -1.37 -27.72 5.41
CA GLU A 569 -1.24 -28.20 4.03
C GLU A 569 -1.11 -27.09 2.99
N VAL A 570 -1.62 -25.88 3.26
CA VAL A 570 -1.73 -24.79 2.28
C VAL A 570 -0.37 -24.40 1.70
N LYS A 571 0.68 -24.36 2.53
CA LYS A 571 2.04 -24.01 2.08
C LYS A 571 2.56 -25.04 1.09
N THR A 572 2.52 -26.32 1.46
CA THR A 572 2.95 -27.44 0.62
C THR A 572 2.18 -27.49 -0.70
N VAL A 573 0.85 -27.36 -0.68
CA VAL A 573 0.03 -27.40 -1.89
C VAL A 573 0.32 -26.22 -2.82
N ARG A 574 0.61 -25.03 -2.28
CA ARG A 574 1.02 -23.87 -3.10
C ARG A 574 2.39 -24.06 -3.74
N ASP A 575 3.31 -24.71 -3.04
CA ASP A 575 4.65 -25.01 -3.56
C ASP A 575 4.60 -26.09 -4.66
N GLU A 576 3.78 -27.13 -4.48
CA GLU A 576 3.57 -28.18 -5.48
C GLU A 576 2.74 -27.72 -6.69
N HIS A 577 1.85 -26.75 -6.49
CA HIS A 577 0.91 -26.26 -7.50
C HIS A 577 0.84 -24.72 -7.53
N PRO A 578 1.91 -24.03 -7.99
CA PRO A 578 2.03 -22.56 -7.91
C PRO A 578 0.97 -21.80 -8.73
N ASP A 579 0.41 -22.44 -9.76
CA ASP A 579 -0.63 -21.85 -10.62
C ASP A 579 -2.07 -22.14 -10.14
N SER A 580 -2.22 -22.85 -9.02
CA SER A 580 -3.54 -23.23 -8.47
C SER A 580 -4.08 -22.26 -7.44
N LEU A 581 -5.41 -22.16 -7.37
CA LEU A 581 -6.15 -21.46 -6.33
C LEU A 581 -6.39 -22.42 -5.16
N VAL A 582 -5.76 -22.14 -4.02
CA VAL A 582 -5.83 -22.99 -2.83
C VAL A 582 -6.86 -22.44 -1.84
N PHE A 583 -7.82 -23.27 -1.45
CA PHE A 583 -8.84 -23.00 -0.45
C PHE A 583 -8.71 -23.97 0.72
N VAL A 584 -9.24 -23.61 1.89
CA VAL A 584 -9.30 -24.48 3.07
C VAL A 584 -10.75 -24.88 3.31
N ALA A 585 -11.00 -26.18 3.44
CA ALA A 585 -12.32 -26.72 3.71
C ALA A 585 -12.91 -26.12 4.99
N GLY A 586 -14.20 -25.82 4.98
CA GLY A 586 -14.89 -25.23 6.14
C GLY A 586 -14.84 -23.70 6.22
N ASP A 587 -13.96 -23.02 5.48
CA ASP A 587 -13.97 -21.56 5.39
C ASP A 587 -15.28 -21.06 4.76
N LEU A 588 -15.83 -19.95 5.25
CA LEU A 588 -16.94 -19.27 4.58
C LEU A 588 -16.47 -18.74 3.22
N LEU A 589 -17.37 -18.75 2.25
CA LEU A 589 -17.14 -18.31 0.89
C LEU A 589 -18.20 -17.29 0.48
N LEU A 590 -17.75 -16.04 0.29
CA LEU A 590 -18.56 -14.88 -0.07
C LEU A 590 -18.36 -14.55 -1.56
N PRO A 591 -19.37 -14.73 -2.43
CA PRO A 591 -19.26 -14.39 -3.84
C PRO A 591 -19.19 -12.87 -4.07
N ILE A 592 -18.34 -12.42 -5.00
CA ILE A 592 -18.15 -11.01 -5.34
C ILE A 592 -18.68 -10.76 -6.76
N TYR A 593 -19.67 -9.88 -6.87
CA TYR A 593 -20.43 -9.64 -8.09
C TYR A 593 -20.11 -8.29 -8.74
N ASP A 594 -20.27 -8.22 -10.06
CA ASP A 594 -20.36 -6.96 -10.79
C ASP A 594 -21.80 -6.39 -10.78
N THR A 595 -21.97 -5.24 -11.43
CA THR A 595 -23.29 -4.62 -11.61
C THR A 595 -24.22 -5.38 -12.56
N GLN A 596 -23.79 -6.46 -13.21
CA GLN A 596 -24.62 -7.33 -14.03
C GLN A 596 -25.03 -8.61 -13.29
N GLY A 597 -24.39 -8.91 -12.16
CA GLY A 597 -24.60 -10.09 -11.34
C GLY A 597 -23.67 -11.24 -11.69
N ASN A 598 -22.63 -11.00 -12.49
CA ASN A 598 -21.58 -11.97 -12.78
C ASN A 598 -20.62 -12.03 -11.60
N ILE A 599 -20.20 -13.25 -11.24
CA ILE A 599 -19.17 -13.47 -10.23
C ILE A 599 -17.79 -13.25 -10.86
N TRP A 600 -16.96 -12.45 -10.20
CA TRP A 600 -15.58 -12.14 -10.62
C TRP A 600 -14.52 -12.55 -9.59
N SER A 601 -14.94 -12.76 -8.35
CA SER A 601 -14.07 -13.12 -7.24
C SER A 601 -14.88 -13.74 -6.09
N ALA A 602 -14.19 -14.19 -5.05
CA ALA A 602 -14.77 -14.53 -3.76
C ALA A 602 -13.88 -14.00 -2.62
N GLN A 603 -14.48 -13.74 -1.47
CA GLN A 603 -13.77 -13.56 -0.21
C GLN A 603 -13.97 -14.83 0.64
N THR A 604 -12.89 -15.39 1.17
CA THR A 604 -12.97 -16.44 2.19
C THR A 604 -12.89 -15.84 3.57
N ILE A 605 -13.65 -16.39 4.52
CA ILE A 605 -13.58 -16.00 5.93
C ILE A 605 -13.36 -17.24 6.78
N GLN A 606 -12.22 -17.26 7.47
CA GLN A 606 -11.80 -18.36 8.33
C GLN A 606 -12.57 -18.34 9.66
N PRO A 607 -12.61 -19.46 10.40
CA PRO A 607 -13.26 -19.52 11.73
C PRO A 607 -12.78 -18.48 12.73
N ASN A 608 -11.49 -18.10 12.68
CA ASN A 608 -10.89 -17.05 13.52
C ASN A 608 -11.18 -15.61 13.04
N GLY A 609 -11.94 -15.45 11.95
CA GLY A 609 -12.29 -14.16 11.38
C GLY A 609 -11.27 -13.56 10.39
N THR A 610 -10.17 -14.26 10.08
CA THR A 610 -9.25 -13.85 9.01
C THR A 610 -9.99 -13.87 7.67
N LYS A 611 -9.94 -12.77 6.92
CA LYS A 611 -10.62 -12.61 5.63
C LYS A 611 -9.59 -12.53 4.52
N LEU A 612 -9.76 -13.31 3.47
CA LEU A 612 -8.82 -13.35 2.34
C LEU A 612 -9.60 -13.23 1.03
N PHE A 613 -9.01 -12.62 0.01
CA PHE A 613 -9.57 -12.61 -1.33
C PHE A 613 -8.90 -13.67 -2.19
N VAL A 614 -9.63 -14.20 -3.17
CA VAL A 614 -9.04 -15.12 -4.15
C VAL A 614 -7.93 -14.40 -4.93
N ALA A 615 -6.72 -14.95 -4.90
CA ALA A 615 -5.56 -14.36 -5.56
C ALA A 615 -5.76 -14.27 -7.09
N GLY A 616 -5.26 -13.18 -7.69
CA GLY A 616 -5.38 -12.96 -9.13
C GLY A 616 -6.81 -12.72 -9.63
N SER A 617 -7.75 -12.37 -8.75
CA SER A 617 -9.14 -12.04 -9.08
C SER A 617 -9.40 -10.52 -9.16
N GLN A 618 -10.57 -10.12 -9.66
CA GLN A 618 -10.97 -8.72 -9.78
C GLN A 618 -11.92 -8.31 -8.64
N LYS A 619 -11.40 -7.53 -7.68
CA LYS A 619 -12.17 -7.00 -6.54
C LYS A 619 -12.65 -5.56 -6.76
N GLU A 620 -11.80 -4.69 -7.29
CA GLU A 620 -12.10 -3.26 -7.41
C GLU A 620 -13.37 -3.02 -8.22
N GLY A 621 -14.30 -2.22 -7.67
CA GLY A 621 -15.60 -1.94 -8.27
C GLY A 621 -16.63 -3.07 -8.15
N HIS A 622 -16.28 -4.19 -7.54
CA HIS A 622 -17.16 -5.34 -7.32
C HIS A 622 -17.58 -5.42 -5.84
N PHE A 623 -18.71 -6.06 -5.58
CA PHE A 623 -19.35 -6.02 -4.26
C PHE A 623 -20.16 -7.29 -3.96
N HIS A 624 -20.54 -7.46 -2.70
CA HIS A 624 -21.54 -8.45 -2.29
C HIS A 624 -22.81 -7.75 -1.80
N VAL A 625 -23.96 -8.40 -1.91
CA VAL A 625 -25.22 -7.84 -1.40
C VAL A 625 -25.76 -8.77 -0.32
N VAL A 626 -25.95 -8.21 0.85
CA VAL A 626 -26.41 -8.88 2.05
C VAL A 626 -27.91 -8.67 2.21
N GLY A 627 -28.59 -9.63 2.86
CA GLY A 627 -30.00 -9.51 3.20
C GLY A 627 -30.98 -10.00 2.13
N CYS A 628 -30.51 -10.76 1.15
CA CYS A 628 -31.35 -11.42 0.16
C CYS A 628 -31.03 -12.91 0.07
N ASN A 629 -32.05 -13.76 0.15
CA ASN A 629 -31.93 -15.22 0.00
C ASN A 629 -31.91 -15.63 -1.48
N SER A 630 -31.25 -14.85 -2.33
CA SER A 630 -31.25 -15.04 -3.79
C SER A 630 -29.83 -14.95 -4.32
N GLU A 631 -29.54 -15.59 -5.43
CA GLU A 631 -28.22 -15.56 -6.08
C GLU A 631 -28.26 -14.83 -7.44
N GLY A 632 -27.11 -14.32 -7.88
CA GLY A 632 -26.92 -13.75 -9.21
C GLY A 632 -27.84 -12.55 -9.52
N SER A 633 -28.46 -12.54 -10.70
CA SER A 633 -29.25 -11.37 -11.16
C SER A 633 -30.47 -11.03 -10.27
N ALA A 634 -30.97 -11.98 -9.48
CA ALA A 634 -32.09 -11.78 -8.57
C ALA A 634 -31.72 -10.85 -7.39
N VAL A 635 -30.46 -10.90 -6.94
CA VAL A 635 -29.90 -10.01 -5.92
C VAL A 635 -29.99 -8.54 -6.34
N LEU A 636 -29.62 -8.25 -7.59
CA LEU A 636 -29.64 -6.90 -8.13
C LEU A 636 -31.06 -6.37 -8.33
N LYS A 637 -32.05 -7.24 -8.57
CA LYS A 637 -33.46 -6.85 -8.59
C LYS A 637 -33.93 -6.41 -7.20
N ALA A 638 -33.51 -7.09 -6.14
CA ALA A 638 -33.84 -6.68 -4.77
C ALA A 638 -33.25 -5.30 -4.44
N LEU A 639 -31.99 -5.06 -4.82
CA LEU A 639 -31.35 -3.74 -4.69
C LEU A 639 -32.06 -2.66 -5.53
N GLY A 640 -32.49 -3.02 -6.74
CA GLY A 640 -33.29 -2.18 -7.64
C GLY A 640 -34.68 -1.82 -7.10
N ASN A 641 -35.25 -2.64 -6.21
CA ASN A 641 -36.56 -2.38 -5.59
C ASN A 641 -36.46 -1.61 -4.27
N ALA A 642 -35.28 -1.56 -3.64
CA ALA A 642 -35.07 -0.84 -2.39
C ALA A 642 -35.28 0.67 -2.55
N LYS A 643 -35.80 1.34 -1.51
CA LYS A 643 -36.06 2.79 -1.51
C LYS A 643 -34.78 3.63 -1.64
N ALA A 644 -33.69 3.14 -1.06
CA ALA A 644 -32.35 3.68 -1.15
C ALA A 644 -31.35 2.52 -1.27
N ILE A 645 -30.19 2.79 -1.86
CA ILE A 645 -29.07 1.85 -1.86
C ILE A 645 -28.24 2.16 -0.62
N ILE A 646 -28.05 1.16 0.22
CA ILE A 646 -27.21 1.28 1.41
C ILE A 646 -25.94 0.46 1.17
N MET A 647 -24.79 1.03 1.52
CA MET A 647 -23.50 0.38 1.40
C MET A 647 -22.78 0.41 2.75
N ALA A 648 -22.00 -0.60 3.03
CA ALA A 648 -21.10 -0.69 4.18
C ALA A 648 -19.74 -1.22 3.74
N GLU A 649 -18.72 -0.98 4.57
CA GLU A 649 -17.37 -1.46 4.33
C GLU A 649 -17.30 -2.98 4.41
N GLY A 650 -17.50 -3.58 5.59
CA GLY A 650 -17.45 -5.03 5.79
C GLY A 650 -18.78 -5.78 5.62
N TYR A 651 -18.69 -7.11 5.48
CA TYR A 651 -19.86 -8.01 5.46
C TYR A 651 -20.68 -7.95 6.76
N SER A 652 -20.04 -8.01 7.93
CA SER A 652 -20.71 -7.98 9.24
C SER A 652 -21.50 -6.69 9.46
N THR A 653 -20.90 -5.55 9.12
CA THR A 653 -21.54 -4.23 9.16
C THR A 653 -22.71 -4.18 8.19
N ALA A 654 -22.54 -4.67 6.95
CA ALA A 654 -23.61 -4.73 5.96
C ALA A 654 -24.78 -5.62 6.42
N ASP A 655 -24.51 -6.78 7.04
CA ASP A 655 -25.56 -7.66 7.56
C ASP A 655 -26.29 -7.02 8.73
N THR A 656 -25.57 -6.42 9.68
CA THR A 656 -26.17 -5.71 10.82
C THR A 656 -27.12 -4.60 10.35
N VAL A 657 -26.67 -3.78 9.40
CA VAL A 657 -27.52 -2.72 8.84
C VAL A 657 -28.70 -3.32 8.06
N SER A 658 -28.50 -4.42 7.35
CA SER A 658 -29.58 -5.14 6.66
C SER A 658 -30.62 -5.67 7.63
N GLN A 659 -30.21 -6.26 8.75
CA GLN A 659 -31.09 -6.72 9.82
C GLN A 659 -31.88 -5.55 10.42
N ALA A 660 -31.22 -4.44 10.75
CA ALA A 660 -31.86 -3.26 11.34
C ALA A 660 -32.91 -2.61 10.42
N MET A 661 -32.62 -2.54 9.12
CA MET A 661 -33.45 -1.86 8.13
C MET A 661 -34.42 -2.77 7.37
N ASN A 662 -34.25 -4.09 7.50
CA ASN A 662 -34.97 -5.11 6.74
C ASN A 662 -34.93 -4.86 5.22
N CYS A 663 -33.74 -4.56 4.69
CA CYS A 663 -33.52 -4.32 3.28
C CYS A 663 -32.14 -4.80 2.81
N PRO A 664 -31.91 -4.96 1.50
CA PRO A 664 -30.61 -5.32 0.96
C PRO A 664 -29.56 -4.24 1.22
N VAL A 665 -28.36 -4.64 1.61
CA VAL A 665 -27.20 -3.75 1.86
C VAL A 665 -25.99 -4.27 1.10
N VAL A 666 -25.23 -3.37 0.51
CA VAL A 666 -24.02 -3.72 -0.27
C VAL A 666 -22.81 -3.72 0.66
N ALA A 667 -22.01 -4.79 0.64
CA ALA A 667 -20.69 -4.83 1.25
C ALA A 667 -19.62 -4.51 0.18
N ALA A 668 -18.82 -3.47 0.42
CA ALA A 668 -17.72 -3.06 -0.46
C ALA A 668 -16.38 -3.74 -0.12
N PHE A 669 -16.34 -4.47 0.99
CA PHE A 669 -15.22 -5.21 1.60
C PHE A 669 -14.11 -4.38 2.26
N ASP A 670 -13.80 -3.18 1.76
CA ASP A 670 -12.80 -2.29 2.33
C ASP A 670 -13.05 -0.82 1.96
N SER A 671 -12.48 0.09 2.74
CA SER A 671 -12.61 1.54 2.58
C SER A 671 -12.14 2.06 1.21
N GLY A 672 -11.12 1.43 0.61
CA GLY A 672 -10.61 1.77 -0.72
C GLY A 672 -11.60 1.47 -1.85
N ASN A 673 -12.44 0.46 -1.67
CA ASN A 673 -13.41 0.01 -2.67
C ASN A 673 -14.79 0.71 -2.56
N LEU A 674 -15.03 1.51 -1.51
CA LEU A 674 -16.29 2.26 -1.34
C LEU A 674 -16.57 3.22 -2.51
N ILE A 675 -15.57 4.01 -2.94
CA ILE A 675 -15.74 5.01 -4.01
C ILE A 675 -16.02 4.34 -5.38
N PRO A 676 -15.21 3.35 -5.85
CA PRO A 676 -15.50 2.64 -7.10
C PRO A 676 -16.91 2.03 -7.13
N VAL A 677 -17.30 1.31 -6.07
CA VAL A 677 -18.61 0.65 -6.00
C VAL A 677 -19.75 1.67 -5.95
N ALA A 678 -19.62 2.74 -5.17
CA ALA A 678 -20.63 3.78 -5.08
C ALA A 678 -20.90 4.42 -6.45
N LYS A 679 -19.84 4.78 -7.19
CA LYS A 679 -19.97 5.35 -8.54
C LYS A 679 -20.65 4.38 -9.51
N LEU A 680 -20.24 3.12 -9.53
CA LEU A 680 -20.84 2.11 -10.40
C LEU A 680 -22.33 1.88 -10.11
N LEU A 681 -22.72 1.85 -8.83
CA LEU A 681 -24.12 1.74 -8.44
C LEU A 681 -24.92 3.01 -8.71
N HIS A 682 -24.31 4.18 -8.57
CA HIS A 682 -24.92 5.45 -8.95
C HIS A 682 -25.19 5.52 -10.45
N ASP A 683 -24.22 5.14 -11.29
CA ASP A 683 -24.37 5.10 -12.74
C ASP A 683 -25.47 4.13 -13.18
N LYS A 684 -25.57 2.96 -12.51
CA LYS A 684 -26.64 1.99 -12.76
C LYS A 684 -28.01 2.43 -12.25
N TYR A 685 -28.06 3.11 -11.11
CA TYR A 685 -29.30 3.60 -10.50
C TYR A 685 -29.27 5.12 -10.23
N PRO A 686 -29.23 5.99 -11.25
CA PRO A 686 -28.95 7.42 -11.08
C PRO A 686 -29.96 8.18 -10.22
N ARG A 687 -31.17 7.63 -10.09
CA ARG A 687 -32.28 8.24 -9.33
C ARG A 687 -32.43 7.70 -7.92
N LYS A 688 -31.65 6.69 -7.52
CA LYS A 688 -31.74 6.13 -6.18
C LYS A 688 -30.82 6.90 -5.23
N PRO A 689 -31.31 7.33 -4.05
CA PRO A 689 -30.44 7.83 -2.99
C PRO A 689 -29.45 6.74 -2.57
N ILE A 690 -28.21 7.14 -2.31
CA ILE A 690 -27.15 6.27 -1.81
C ILE A 690 -26.79 6.70 -0.39
N VAL A 691 -26.73 5.74 0.52
CA VAL A 691 -26.29 5.91 1.90
C VAL A 691 -25.06 5.04 2.14
N ILE A 692 -24.00 5.63 2.67
CA ILE A 692 -22.77 4.92 3.04
C ILE A 692 -22.70 4.82 4.56
N ALA A 693 -22.84 3.62 5.10
CA ALA A 693 -22.61 3.31 6.50
C ALA A 693 -21.12 2.99 6.66
N GLY A 694 -20.35 3.97 7.11
CA GLY A 694 -18.90 3.85 7.29
C GLY A 694 -18.53 3.53 8.72
N ASP A 695 -17.31 3.01 8.88
CA ASP A 695 -16.71 2.74 10.17
C ASP A 695 -16.13 4.04 10.76
N ASP A 696 -16.10 4.13 12.10
CA ASP A 696 -15.61 5.29 12.84
C ASP A 696 -14.43 4.89 13.73
N ASP A 697 -13.26 4.73 13.11
CA ASP A 697 -12.03 4.23 13.71
C ASP A 697 -11.33 5.29 14.57
N GLN A 698 -12.04 5.86 15.53
CA GLN A 698 -11.53 6.94 16.38
C GLN A 698 -10.27 6.52 17.16
N HIS A 699 -10.13 5.23 17.49
CA HIS A 699 -8.95 4.69 18.13
C HIS A 699 -7.69 4.78 17.23
N LEU A 700 -7.83 4.69 15.90
CA LEU A 700 -6.73 4.87 14.95
C LEU A 700 -6.32 6.32 14.78
N VAL A 701 -7.19 7.29 15.08
CA VAL A 701 -6.83 8.72 15.06
C VAL A 701 -5.77 9.02 16.11
N ALA A 702 -5.86 8.40 17.29
CA ALA A 702 -4.87 8.57 18.36
C ALA A 702 -3.50 7.97 18.00
N LEU A 703 -3.46 6.99 17.10
CA LEU A 703 -2.25 6.31 16.64
C LEU A 703 -1.63 6.97 15.39
N ASN A 704 -2.47 7.26 14.38
CA ASN A 704 -2.04 7.57 13.01
C ASN A 704 -2.51 8.96 12.54
N GLY A 705 -3.21 9.72 13.39
CA GLY A 705 -3.71 11.07 13.08
C GLY A 705 -4.83 11.13 12.04
N LYS A 706 -5.35 9.98 11.57
CA LYS A 706 -6.37 9.88 10.51
C LYS A 706 -7.46 8.87 10.84
N ASN A 707 -8.66 9.13 10.34
CA ASN A 707 -9.80 8.20 10.42
C ASN A 707 -10.16 7.73 9.01
N THR A 708 -9.39 6.75 8.51
CA THR A 708 -9.47 6.31 7.11
C THR A 708 -10.88 5.81 6.74
N GLY A 709 -11.53 5.02 7.60
CA GLY A 709 -12.90 4.53 7.37
C GLY A 709 -13.90 5.67 7.20
N ARG A 710 -13.87 6.64 8.12
CA ARG A 710 -14.75 7.82 8.06
C ARG A 710 -14.49 8.69 6.84
N GLU A 711 -13.22 9.02 6.57
CA GLU A 711 -12.82 9.86 5.43
C GLU A 711 -13.26 9.24 4.10
N LYS A 712 -12.99 7.95 3.90
CA LYS A 712 -13.35 7.24 2.66
C LYS A 712 -14.86 7.11 2.47
N ALA A 713 -15.60 6.84 3.53
CA ALA A 713 -17.07 6.81 3.47
C ALA A 713 -17.66 8.19 3.11
N GLN A 714 -17.08 9.28 3.63
CA GLN A 714 -17.46 10.64 3.28
C GLN A 714 -17.12 10.96 1.81
N GLU A 715 -15.91 10.65 1.36
CA GLU A 715 -15.49 10.83 -0.04
C GLU A 715 -16.41 10.05 -1.01
N ALA A 716 -16.74 8.80 -0.68
CA ALA A 716 -17.65 7.96 -1.45
C ALA A 716 -19.04 8.60 -1.55
N ALA A 717 -19.62 9.00 -0.42
CA ALA A 717 -20.92 9.67 -0.39
C ALA A 717 -20.90 10.98 -1.19
N GLN A 718 -19.86 11.81 -1.05
CA GLN A 718 -19.72 13.05 -1.81
C GLN A 718 -19.67 12.80 -3.32
N SER A 719 -18.94 11.77 -3.76
CA SER A 719 -18.73 11.45 -5.17
C SER A 719 -20.03 11.07 -5.92
N VAL A 720 -21.07 10.66 -5.20
CA VAL A 720 -22.38 10.25 -5.74
C VAL A 720 -23.54 11.09 -5.21
N ASN A 721 -23.22 12.22 -4.56
CA ASN A 721 -24.17 13.08 -3.85
C ASN A 721 -25.04 12.35 -2.79
N GLY A 722 -24.53 11.24 -2.24
CA GLY A 722 -25.15 10.47 -1.18
C GLY A 722 -25.04 11.11 0.20
N VAL A 723 -25.27 10.27 1.22
CA VAL A 723 -25.16 10.62 2.65
C VAL A 723 -24.29 9.57 3.33
N ALA A 724 -23.27 10.00 4.07
CA ALA A 724 -22.50 9.12 4.94
C ALA A 724 -23.12 9.12 6.36
N VAL A 725 -23.11 7.97 7.01
CA VAL A 725 -23.57 7.78 8.39
C VAL A 725 -22.54 6.93 9.15
N PHE A 726 -22.33 7.29 10.41
CA PHE A 726 -21.32 6.70 11.29
C PHE A 726 -21.99 6.28 12.60
N PRO A 727 -21.53 5.19 13.23
CA PRO A 727 -22.10 4.72 14.49
C PRO A 727 -21.84 5.74 15.59
N VAL A 728 -22.89 6.09 16.33
CA VAL A 728 -22.80 6.89 17.56
C VAL A 728 -23.08 5.98 18.75
N PHE A 729 -22.07 5.77 19.58
CA PHE A 729 -22.11 4.91 20.76
C PHE A 729 -22.61 5.66 22.01
N ALA A 730 -22.89 4.94 23.10
CA ALA A 730 -23.19 5.61 24.36
C ALA A 730 -21.94 6.31 24.92
N LEU A 731 -22.15 7.17 25.91
CA LEU A 731 -21.08 7.98 26.49
C LEU A 731 -19.92 7.10 26.96
N ASN A 732 -18.70 7.40 26.50
CA ASN A 732 -17.45 6.71 26.80
C ASN A 732 -17.29 5.27 26.28
N GLU A 733 -18.29 4.64 25.66
CA GLU A 733 -18.16 3.26 25.16
C GLU A 733 -17.13 3.17 24.02
N GLN A 734 -17.15 4.12 23.08
CA GLN A 734 -16.27 4.12 21.91
C GLN A 734 -14.79 4.15 22.29
N ALA A 735 -14.42 5.00 23.26
CA ALA A 735 -13.04 5.14 23.72
C ALA A 735 -12.61 3.99 24.66
N SER A 736 -13.47 3.56 25.57
CA SER A 736 -13.13 2.53 26.57
C SER A 736 -13.07 1.12 25.99
N GLN A 737 -13.96 0.79 25.04
CA GLN A 737 -14.07 -0.56 24.47
C GLN A 737 -13.56 -0.65 23.04
N LYS A 738 -13.00 0.45 22.50
CA LYS A 738 -12.47 0.55 21.13
C LYS A 738 -13.49 0.14 20.04
N LEU A 739 -14.76 0.50 20.25
CA LEU A 739 -15.83 0.20 19.28
C LEU A 739 -15.68 1.11 18.05
N SER A 740 -15.92 0.60 16.84
CA SER A 740 -15.75 1.41 15.63
C SER A 740 -16.87 1.28 14.60
N ASP A 741 -17.60 0.16 14.54
CA ASP A 741 -18.56 -0.10 13.48
C ASP A 741 -20.02 -0.25 13.96
N PHE A 742 -20.97 -0.38 13.02
CA PHE A 742 -22.38 -0.61 13.36
C PHE A 742 -22.65 -2.00 13.95
N ASN A 743 -21.78 -2.97 13.70
CA ASN A 743 -21.88 -4.32 14.26
C ASN A 743 -21.58 -4.29 15.77
N ASP A 744 -20.57 -3.52 16.19
CA ASP A 744 -20.27 -3.21 17.57
C ASP A 744 -21.41 -2.43 18.24
N LEU A 745 -21.99 -1.44 17.54
CA LEU A 745 -23.14 -0.70 18.06
C LEU A 745 -24.35 -1.61 18.30
N ALA A 746 -24.54 -2.63 17.47
CA ALA A 746 -25.64 -3.58 17.62
C ALA A 746 -25.41 -4.57 18.77
N ASN A 747 -24.18 -5.08 18.92
CA ASN A 747 -23.90 -6.25 19.75
C ASN A 747 -23.16 -5.95 21.06
N LYS A 748 -22.39 -4.86 21.14
CA LYS A 748 -21.54 -4.52 22.30
C LYS A 748 -21.99 -3.26 23.04
N SER A 749 -22.57 -2.30 22.33
CA SER A 749 -23.11 -1.08 22.96
C SER A 749 -24.40 -1.35 23.72
N SER A 750 -24.59 -0.64 24.84
CA SER A 750 -25.85 -0.60 25.57
C SER A 750 -27.05 -0.08 24.74
N LEU A 751 -26.79 0.62 23.63
CA LEU A 751 -27.83 1.15 22.75
C LEU A 751 -28.42 0.12 21.77
N GLY A 752 -27.62 -0.91 21.44
CA GLY A 752 -28.00 -2.08 20.65
C GLY A 752 -28.59 -1.82 19.25
N MET A 753 -29.22 -2.85 18.69
CA MET A 753 -29.80 -2.86 17.33
C MET A 753 -30.81 -1.72 17.06
N GLN A 754 -31.53 -1.26 18.09
CA GLN A 754 -32.49 -0.15 17.93
C GLN A 754 -31.79 1.17 17.58
N ALA A 755 -30.58 1.39 18.09
CA ALA A 755 -29.80 2.56 17.73
C ALA A 755 -29.31 2.51 16.29
N VAL A 756 -28.88 1.35 15.79
CA VAL A 756 -28.56 1.17 14.37
C VAL A 756 -29.75 1.55 13.50
N LYS A 757 -30.93 1.00 13.80
CA LYS A 757 -32.17 1.29 13.06
C LYS A 757 -32.52 2.78 13.05
N ARG A 758 -32.39 3.46 14.19
CA ARG A 758 -32.65 4.90 14.31
C ARG A 758 -31.63 5.74 13.52
N GLN A 759 -30.34 5.45 13.68
CA GLN A 759 -29.26 6.24 13.07
C GLN A 759 -29.26 6.08 11.53
N VAL A 760 -29.30 4.84 11.04
CA VAL A 760 -29.34 4.57 9.60
C VAL A 760 -30.67 4.98 8.99
N GLY A 761 -31.80 4.73 9.67
CA GLY A 761 -33.12 5.16 9.20
C GLY A 761 -33.20 6.68 8.97
N THR A 762 -32.67 7.46 9.92
CA THR A 762 -32.58 8.92 9.79
C THR A 762 -31.71 9.33 8.59
N ALA A 763 -30.60 8.62 8.32
CA ALA A 763 -29.74 8.91 7.18
C ALA A 763 -30.43 8.61 5.84
N ILE A 764 -31.23 7.54 5.76
CA ILE A 764 -32.03 7.22 4.56
C ILE A 764 -33.06 8.31 4.29
N GLU A 765 -33.79 8.77 5.30
CA GLU A 765 -34.76 9.85 5.16
C GLU A 765 -34.10 11.14 4.66
N LYS A 766 -32.95 11.50 5.23
CA LYS A 766 -32.12 12.63 4.76
C LYS A 766 -31.70 12.46 3.30
N ALA A 767 -31.25 11.27 2.91
CA ALA A 767 -30.83 10.99 1.54
C ALA A 767 -32.00 11.09 0.54
N ILE A 768 -33.18 10.57 0.91
CA ILE A 768 -34.41 10.67 0.10
C ILE A 768 -34.82 12.13 -0.06
N GLN A 769 -34.80 12.91 1.02
CA GLN A 769 -35.15 14.34 1.00
C GLN A 769 -34.18 15.13 0.11
N LYS A 770 -32.87 14.92 0.27
CA LYS A 770 -31.82 15.57 -0.53
C LYS A 770 -31.99 15.28 -2.02
N ASN A 771 -32.26 14.03 -2.39
CA ASN A 771 -32.49 13.63 -3.78
C ASN A 771 -33.78 14.25 -4.36
N THR A 772 -34.84 14.32 -3.55
CA THR A 772 -36.12 14.96 -3.94
C THR A 772 -35.94 16.47 -4.22
N ILE A 773 -35.21 17.18 -3.34
CA ILE A 773 -34.90 18.61 -3.52
C ILE A 773 -34.10 18.81 -4.81
N GLN A 774 -33.07 17.99 -5.06
CA GLN A 774 -32.25 18.11 -6.24
C GLN A 774 -33.04 17.83 -7.53
N LYS A 775 -33.92 16.82 -7.52
CA LYS A 775 -34.83 16.56 -8.65
C LYS A 775 -35.72 17.77 -8.95
N HIS A 776 -36.28 18.40 -7.92
CA HIS A 776 -37.10 19.60 -8.09
C HIS A 776 -36.29 20.79 -8.63
N GLN A 777 -35.06 21.00 -8.13
CA GLN A 777 -34.15 22.04 -8.63
C GLN A 777 -33.76 21.82 -10.09
N SER A 778 -33.42 20.58 -10.48
CA SER A 778 -33.08 20.23 -11.87
C SER A 778 -34.29 20.40 -12.81
N GLN A 779 -35.50 20.06 -12.35
CA GLN A 779 -36.74 20.30 -13.11
C GLN A 779 -37.04 21.79 -13.25
N LEU A 780 -36.85 22.58 -12.20
CA LEU A 780 -36.99 24.04 -12.25
C LEU A 780 -35.95 24.70 -13.16
N GLN A 781 -34.71 24.22 -13.18
CA GLN A 781 -33.69 24.68 -14.12
C GLN A 781 -34.06 24.31 -15.56
N GLN A 782 -34.47 23.07 -15.83
CA GLN A 782 -34.91 22.66 -17.17
C GLN A 782 -36.14 23.45 -17.65
N ALA A 783 -37.10 23.73 -16.77
CA ALA A 783 -38.26 24.57 -17.07
C ALA A 783 -37.87 26.03 -17.34
N LYS A 784 -36.87 26.58 -16.63
CA LYS A 784 -36.31 27.92 -16.91
C LYS A 784 -35.58 27.97 -18.25
N THR A 785 -34.82 26.92 -18.61
CA THR A 785 -34.11 26.83 -19.89
C THR A 785 -35.07 26.59 -21.06
N GLN A 786 -36.17 25.86 -20.87
CA GLN A 786 -37.22 25.68 -21.89
C GLN A 786 -38.12 26.92 -22.07
N ASN A 787 -38.27 27.77 -21.04
CA ASN A 787 -38.98 29.05 -21.13
C ASN A 787 -38.10 30.23 -21.61
N GLN A 788 -36.83 29.98 -21.98
CA GLN A 788 -35.99 30.93 -22.71
C GLN A 788 -35.84 30.49 -24.18
N PRO A 789 -36.91 30.59 -24.99
CA PRO A 789 -36.76 31.34 -26.23
C PRO A 789 -38.05 32.04 -26.68
N GLN A 790 -38.42 33.19 -26.08
CA GLN A 790 -39.35 34.14 -26.74
C GLN A 790 -39.00 35.63 -26.55
N THR A 791 -38.08 35.99 -25.67
CA THR A 791 -37.71 37.41 -25.45
C THR A 791 -36.55 37.90 -26.33
N GLU A 792 -35.62 37.03 -26.76
CA GLU A 792 -34.50 37.45 -27.62
C GLU A 792 -34.80 37.49 -29.12
N ILE A 793 -35.82 36.76 -29.59
CA ILE A 793 -36.22 36.78 -31.01
C ILE A 793 -36.98 38.08 -31.36
N LYS A 794 -37.74 38.66 -30.42
CA LYS A 794 -38.40 39.96 -30.62
C LYS A 794 -37.40 41.13 -30.65
N ALA A 795 -36.35 41.11 -29.83
CA ALA A 795 -35.33 42.16 -29.79
C ALA A 795 -34.44 42.20 -31.05
N LYS A 796 -34.18 41.04 -31.68
CA LYS A 796 -33.41 40.99 -32.95
C LYS A 796 -34.25 41.31 -34.19
N SER A 797 -35.57 41.15 -34.16
CA SER A 797 -36.44 41.54 -35.29
C SER A 797 -36.68 43.05 -35.38
N GLN A 798 -36.70 43.77 -34.25
CA GLN A 798 -36.90 45.22 -34.23
C GLN A 798 -35.64 46.02 -34.64
N LYS A 799 -34.43 45.48 -34.45
CA LYS A 799 -33.18 46.12 -34.92
C LYS A 799 -32.88 45.95 -36.41
N ARG A 800 -33.61 45.08 -37.13
CA ARG A 800 -33.48 44.92 -38.59
C ARG A 800 -34.48 45.74 -39.41
N ALA A 801 -35.39 46.45 -38.76
CA ALA A 801 -36.34 47.36 -39.41
C ALA A 801 -35.92 48.85 -39.31
N LEU A 802 -34.69 49.13 -38.87
CA LEU A 802 -34.18 50.48 -38.64
C LEU A 802 -32.70 50.66 -39.09
N VAL A 803 -32.32 49.94 -40.15
CA VAL A 803 -31.08 50.15 -40.93
C VAL A 803 -31.44 50.16 -42.40
#